data_AF-A0A8T0LR00-F1
#
_entry.id   AF-A0A8T0LR00-F1
#
_cell.length_a   1.000
_cell.length_b   1.000
_cell.length_c   1.000
_cell.angle_alpha   90.00
_cell.angle_beta   90.00
_cell.angle_gamma   90.00
#
_symmetry.space_group_name_H-M   'P 1'
#
loop_
_entity.id
_entity.type
_entity.pdbx_description
1 polymer ?
#
loop_
_entity_poly.entity_id
_entity_poly.type
_entity_poly.pdbx_seq_one_letter_code
_entity_poly.pdbx_strand_id
1 'polypeptide(L)'
;MVKSFAPLAISTALLVAAVSSASLPDGTWPKSTGTVQYSTAYTVKAGEVFDGKMQTFERSDISCLGQEESGKDTAVFLVEAGGHLKNVIIGANQMEGVHCDQHDCIIENVWWDDVCEDALSVKGGSASSVTKVIGGGARSADDKVIQHNGYGTVQIDGFYGEDISKLYRSCGTCGNRPKKVEVSNVYVVNPGNAIVTVNKNWGDQATLKNIWVQSSKKVVKICQWSQGNADGEPTIVGHGPSGKLCQYSESDVHINQDIPKTGGSSPSTSTSAPSTSSDGSNTSQTQTTQAPDTSASTGSNGQSENGDQTIAKSSSGSSSSNTTETDSSVDTSGVGTVAPAGNFEQSIVDSGSSNSPEQGSTNAPSASSSSSSPTTDVSQTDVQFSSSASIAAGSDNEAQNEIQTDAPSTNSSTASSSSSPSQSAPTNSTGSVPDGKWPTSKGTIRYAQPYTVKAGEVFDGKMKTYERSDITCEGQTESGWRTAVFLVEAGGTLKNVIIGKNQMEGVHCDQNDCTIENVWWDDVCEDALSIKGGSASSVTKVIGGGARSADDKVIQHNGYGTVKIDGFYAANFGKLYRSCGTCGNRPKKVILSNILAVDPKVSIVTVNKNYNDQAILTNIHVKSSKPKVKVCQWSQGGPTPTNLGDGPSGTLCQYSESDIHINDVLPTSVLDA
;
A
#
# COMPACT_ATOMS: atom_id res chain seq x y z
N MET A 1 28.33 -12.02 75.19
CA MET A 1 27.73 -13.07 74.33
C MET A 1 27.79 -12.59 72.90
N VAL A 2 28.31 -13.38 71.97
CA VAL A 2 28.34 -13.03 70.53
C VAL A 2 27.34 -13.94 69.81
N LYS A 3 26.41 -13.38 69.05
CA LYS A 3 25.50 -14.16 68.18
C LYS A 3 26.08 -14.19 66.77
N SER A 4 26.38 -15.39 66.29
CA SER A 4 26.79 -15.61 64.91
C SER A 4 25.58 -15.47 63.97
N PHE A 5 25.76 -14.75 62.86
CA PHE A 5 24.83 -14.75 61.73
C PHE A 5 25.45 -15.59 60.61
N ALA A 6 24.76 -16.65 60.20
CA ALA A 6 25.13 -17.42 59.02
C ALA A 6 24.60 -16.74 57.75
N PRO A 7 25.41 -16.58 56.68
CA PRO A 7 24.91 -16.07 55.42
C PRO A 7 24.05 -17.13 54.71
N LEU A 8 22.83 -16.77 54.29
CA LEU A 8 22.11 -17.56 53.30
C LEU A 8 22.79 -17.36 51.94
N ALA A 9 23.43 -18.42 51.44
CA ALA A 9 23.84 -18.48 50.05
C ALA A 9 22.60 -18.63 49.16
N ILE A 10 22.12 -17.52 48.58
CA ILE A 10 21.09 -17.56 47.55
C ILE A 10 21.72 -18.19 46.31
N SER A 11 21.50 -19.49 46.13
CA SER A 11 21.97 -20.22 44.96
C SER A 11 21.13 -19.82 43.75
N THR A 12 21.57 -18.80 43.01
CA THR A 12 20.98 -18.41 41.73
C THR A 12 21.21 -19.54 40.73
N ALA A 13 20.22 -20.42 40.61
CA ALA A 13 20.19 -21.48 39.62
C ALA A 13 20.12 -20.85 38.22
N LEU A 14 21.28 -20.70 37.58
CA LEU A 14 21.41 -20.15 36.24
C LEU A 14 20.82 -21.15 35.24
N LEU A 15 19.53 -21.02 34.97
CA LEU A 15 18.81 -21.79 33.97
C LEU A 15 19.33 -21.42 32.57
N VAL A 16 20.38 -22.13 32.15
CA VAL A 16 20.88 -22.09 30.77
C VAL A 16 19.84 -22.79 29.90
N ALA A 17 18.80 -22.06 29.52
CA ALA A 17 17.82 -22.50 28.54
C ALA A 17 18.56 -22.82 27.24
N ALA A 18 18.53 -24.08 26.83
CA ALA A 18 19.13 -24.52 25.58
C ALA A 18 18.32 -23.94 24.42
N VAL A 19 18.77 -22.80 23.89
CA VAL A 19 18.11 -22.10 22.79
C VAL A 19 18.24 -22.94 21.53
N SER A 20 17.19 -23.70 21.20
CA SER A 20 17.08 -24.39 19.92
C SER A 20 16.94 -23.35 18.82
N SER A 21 17.86 -23.36 17.84
CA SER A 21 17.75 -22.54 16.64
C SER A 21 16.44 -22.83 15.93
N ALA A 22 15.68 -21.80 15.59
CA ALA A 22 14.43 -21.92 14.87
C ALA A 22 14.69 -22.38 13.42
N SER A 23 13.77 -23.18 12.89
CA SER A 23 13.77 -23.55 11.48
C SER A 23 13.39 -22.35 10.60
N LEU A 24 13.91 -22.33 9.37
CA LEU A 24 13.42 -21.46 8.31
C LEU A 24 11.91 -21.71 8.10
N PRO A 25 11.03 -20.70 8.19
CA PRO A 25 9.60 -20.89 8.05
C PRO A 25 9.19 -21.06 6.58
N ASP A 26 8.14 -21.83 6.35
CA ASP A 26 7.63 -22.19 5.01
C ASP A 26 6.55 -21.23 4.47
N GLY A 27 6.20 -20.20 5.24
CA GLY A 27 5.11 -19.26 4.95
C GLY A 27 3.74 -19.67 5.49
N THR A 28 3.63 -20.82 6.19
CA THR A 28 2.38 -21.22 6.85
C THR A 28 2.04 -20.29 8.01
N TRP A 29 0.95 -19.54 7.88
CA TRP A 29 0.41 -18.72 8.96
C TRP A 29 -0.35 -19.59 9.98
N PRO A 30 -0.21 -19.35 11.30
CA PRO A 30 -0.95 -20.10 12.31
C PRO A 30 -2.44 -19.77 12.28
N LYS A 31 -3.26 -20.72 12.73
CA LYS A 31 -4.69 -20.48 12.98
C LYS A 31 -4.91 -20.09 14.45
N SER A 32 -5.59 -18.97 14.66
CA SER A 32 -6.02 -18.54 16.00
C SER A 32 -6.92 -19.57 16.70
N THR A 33 -6.68 -19.79 17.99
CA THR A 33 -7.48 -20.66 18.86
C THR A 33 -8.63 -19.92 19.56
N GLY A 34 -8.69 -18.59 19.43
CA GLY A 34 -9.75 -17.71 19.96
C GLY A 34 -9.22 -16.33 20.32
N THR A 35 -10.09 -15.32 20.42
CA THR A 35 -9.71 -13.93 20.68
C THR A 35 -9.76 -13.58 22.18
N VAL A 36 -8.80 -12.76 22.63
CA VAL A 36 -8.75 -12.10 23.95
C VAL A 36 -8.55 -10.61 23.70
N GLN A 37 -9.30 -9.77 24.40
CA GLN A 37 -9.12 -8.32 24.37
C GLN A 37 -8.78 -7.77 25.75
N TYR A 38 -7.87 -6.79 25.80
CA TYR A 38 -7.50 -6.06 26.99
C TYR A 38 -7.86 -4.58 26.85
N SER A 39 -8.29 -3.92 27.93
CA SER A 39 -8.56 -2.48 27.96
C SER A 39 -7.33 -1.62 28.31
N THR A 40 -6.15 -2.24 28.41
CA THR A 40 -4.83 -1.69 28.74
C THR A 40 -3.77 -2.70 28.30
N ALA A 41 -2.53 -2.28 28.03
CA ALA A 41 -1.44 -3.20 27.69
C ALA A 41 -1.21 -4.27 28.78
N TYR A 42 -1.12 -5.55 28.40
CA TYR A 42 -0.84 -6.64 29.35
C TYR A 42 0.65 -6.73 29.67
N THR A 43 1.02 -6.71 30.95
CA THR A 43 2.44 -6.78 31.36
C THR A 43 2.88 -8.21 31.68
N VAL A 44 3.78 -8.76 30.87
CA VAL A 44 4.54 -9.99 31.14
C VAL A 44 5.78 -9.64 31.93
N LYS A 45 5.92 -10.18 33.14
CA LYS A 45 6.92 -9.74 34.12
C LYS A 45 8.28 -10.40 33.95
N ALA A 46 9.29 -9.82 34.60
CA ALA A 46 10.64 -10.38 34.66
C ALA A 46 10.62 -11.80 35.23
N GLY A 47 11.05 -12.79 34.42
CA GLY A 47 11.02 -14.21 34.76
C GLY A 47 9.66 -14.91 34.56
N GLU A 48 8.63 -14.22 34.07
CA GLU A 48 7.34 -14.80 33.69
C GLU A 48 7.42 -15.42 32.29
N VAL A 49 6.71 -16.54 32.09
CA VAL A 49 6.46 -17.13 30.76
C VAL A 49 4.96 -17.06 30.47
N PHE A 50 4.57 -16.13 29.61
CA PHE A 50 3.20 -16.01 29.12
C PHE A 50 3.03 -16.87 27.85
N ASP A 51 2.29 -17.98 27.96
CA ASP A 51 1.92 -18.82 26.82
C ASP A 51 0.50 -18.51 26.37
N GLY A 52 0.38 -17.79 25.25
CA GLY A 52 -0.88 -17.36 24.65
C GLY A 52 -1.62 -18.46 23.90
N LYS A 53 -1.08 -19.68 23.76
CA LYS A 53 -1.74 -20.86 23.15
C LYS A 53 -2.28 -20.62 21.72
N MET A 54 -1.62 -19.75 20.97
CA MET A 54 -2.03 -19.24 19.66
C MET A 54 -3.41 -18.57 19.65
N GLN A 55 -3.80 -17.93 20.75
CA GLN A 55 -4.93 -17.00 20.77
C GLN A 55 -4.55 -15.68 20.09
N THR A 56 -5.54 -14.96 19.55
CA THR A 56 -5.38 -13.59 19.06
C THR A 56 -5.61 -12.63 20.22
N PHE A 57 -4.67 -11.71 20.43
CA PHE A 57 -4.69 -10.70 21.48
C PHE A 57 -4.78 -9.32 20.85
N GLU A 58 -5.65 -8.49 21.42
CA GLU A 58 -6.02 -7.18 20.91
C GLU A 58 -6.31 -6.22 22.06
N ARG A 59 -6.40 -4.93 21.74
CA ARG A 59 -6.98 -3.92 22.63
C ARG A 59 -8.48 -3.75 22.36
N SER A 60 -9.26 -3.49 23.41
CA SER A 60 -10.70 -3.15 23.29
C SER A 60 -10.99 -1.65 23.33
N ASP A 61 -9.98 -0.84 23.64
CA ASP A 61 -10.08 0.59 23.93
C ASP A 61 -9.43 1.50 22.88
N ILE A 62 -8.69 0.92 21.91
CA ILE A 62 -8.05 1.63 20.80
C ILE A 62 -8.22 0.87 19.48
N SER A 63 -8.12 1.60 18.37
CA SER A 63 -7.98 1.09 17.01
C SER A 63 -6.63 1.55 16.42
N CYS A 64 -6.16 0.89 15.37
CA CYS A 64 -4.98 1.35 14.64
C CYS A 64 -5.20 2.73 14.01
N LEU A 65 -4.25 3.66 14.21
CA LEU A 65 -4.19 4.99 13.56
C LEU A 65 -3.07 5.08 12.50
N GLY A 66 -2.57 3.93 12.04
CA GLY A 66 -1.45 3.84 11.11
C GLY A 66 -0.12 4.21 11.76
N GLN A 67 0.57 5.18 11.18
CA GLN A 67 1.94 5.59 11.56
C GLN A 67 1.94 6.86 12.45
N GLU A 68 0.90 7.05 13.27
CA GLU A 68 0.89 8.09 14.31
C GLU A 68 1.70 7.61 15.52
N GLU A 69 2.89 8.19 15.74
CA GLU A 69 3.82 7.72 16.79
C GLU A 69 3.19 7.71 18.19
N SER A 70 3.14 6.52 18.78
CA SER A 70 2.40 6.25 20.00
C SER A 70 3.29 5.85 21.18
N GLY A 71 2.72 5.89 22.38
CA GLY A 71 3.41 5.51 23.61
C GLY A 71 3.07 4.08 24.00
N LYS A 72 3.96 3.40 24.75
CA LYS A 72 3.79 2.02 25.23
C LYS A 72 2.43 1.67 25.85
N ASP A 73 1.72 2.67 26.35
CA ASP A 73 0.41 2.51 26.97
C ASP A 73 -0.69 2.17 25.92
N THR A 74 -0.39 2.29 24.62
CA THR A 74 -1.18 1.77 23.48
C THR A 74 -0.80 0.34 23.06
N ALA A 75 0.26 -0.25 23.64
CA ALA A 75 0.71 -1.59 23.26
C ALA A 75 -0.31 -2.69 23.57
N VAL A 76 -0.25 -3.84 22.88
CA VAL A 76 -1.00 -5.04 23.32
C VAL A 76 -0.28 -5.69 24.51
N PHE A 77 1.05 -5.82 24.43
CA PHE A 77 1.89 -6.35 25.50
C PHE A 77 3.06 -5.45 25.88
N LEU A 78 3.32 -5.33 27.18
CA LEU A 78 4.59 -4.88 27.74
C LEU A 78 5.35 -6.10 28.25
N VAL A 79 6.57 -6.34 27.77
CA VAL A 79 7.45 -7.40 28.28
C VAL A 79 8.58 -6.75 29.07
N GLU A 80 8.67 -7.08 30.35
CA GLU A 80 9.78 -6.66 31.21
C GLU A 80 11.08 -7.42 30.85
N ALA A 81 12.23 -6.86 31.23
CA ALA A 81 13.52 -7.53 31.02
C ALA A 81 13.56 -8.90 31.70
N GLY A 82 13.89 -9.96 30.94
CA GLY A 82 13.82 -11.35 31.37
C GLY A 82 12.43 -11.97 31.33
N GLY A 83 11.40 -11.26 30.86
CA GLY A 83 10.07 -11.81 30.56
C GLY A 83 10.04 -12.55 29.22
N HIS A 84 9.15 -13.54 29.11
CA HIS A 84 9.00 -14.39 27.93
C HIS A 84 7.55 -14.39 27.44
N LEU A 85 7.29 -13.74 26.31
CA LEU A 85 6.02 -13.77 25.59
C LEU A 85 6.07 -14.84 24.51
N LYS A 86 5.15 -15.82 24.53
CA LYS A 86 5.15 -16.90 23.54
C LYS A 86 3.78 -17.39 23.07
N ASN A 87 3.75 -17.97 21.87
CA ASN A 87 2.55 -18.54 21.23
C ASN A 87 1.39 -17.53 21.18
N VAL A 88 1.63 -16.34 20.65
CA VAL A 88 0.67 -15.22 20.63
C VAL A 88 0.43 -14.80 19.19
N ILE A 89 -0.81 -14.49 18.85
CA ILE A 89 -1.14 -13.73 17.64
C ILE A 89 -1.58 -12.34 18.11
N ILE A 90 -1.10 -11.28 17.47
CA ILE A 90 -1.49 -9.89 17.68
C ILE A 90 -2.45 -9.51 16.56
N GLY A 91 -3.68 -9.12 16.92
CA GLY A 91 -4.72 -8.72 15.98
C GLY A 91 -4.61 -7.25 15.56
N ALA A 92 -5.57 -6.78 14.76
CA ALA A 92 -5.50 -5.45 14.13
C ALA A 92 -5.84 -4.29 15.08
N ASN A 93 -6.52 -4.56 16.19
CA ASN A 93 -6.84 -3.54 17.21
C ASN A 93 -5.63 -3.30 18.12
N GLN A 94 -4.65 -2.56 17.59
CA GLN A 94 -3.37 -2.20 18.21
C GLN A 94 -2.78 -0.95 17.55
N MET A 95 -1.91 -0.21 18.24
CA MET A 95 -1.12 0.90 17.65
C MET A 95 0.38 0.57 17.68
N GLU A 96 0.94 0.35 18.88
CA GLU A 96 2.16 -0.44 19.06
C GLU A 96 1.78 -1.92 19.33
N GLY A 97 2.52 -2.87 18.77
CA GLY A 97 2.25 -4.29 18.99
C GLY A 97 2.73 -4.79 20.37
N VAL A 98 4.05 -4.92 20.52
CA VAL A 98 4.71 -5.43 21.73
C VAL A 98 5.90 -4.55 22.10
N HIS A 99 6.03 -4.20 23.38
CA HIS A 99 7.21 -3.50 23.90
C HIS A 99 8.18 -4.42 24.63
N CYS A 100 9.47 -4.19 24.41
CA CYS A 100 10.56 -4.64 25.24
C CYS A 100 11.39 -3.43 25.67
N ASP A 101 10.87 -2.69 26.66
CA ASP A 101 11.33 -1.33 27.00
C ASP A 101 12.71 -1.26 27.70
N GLN A 102 13.28 -2.40 28.10
CA GLN A 102 14.59 -2.50 28.77
C GLN A 102 15.51 -3.58 28.18
N HIS A 103 15.23 -4.04 26.96
CA HIS A 103 15.85 -5.23 26.37
C HIS A 103 15.68 -6.51 27.21
N ASP A 104 16.41 -7.58 26.84
CA ASP A 104 16.52 -8.85 27.57
C ASP A 104 15.21 -9.67 27.63
N CYS A 105 14.24 -9.34 26.76
CA CYS A 105 13.00 -10.09 26.59
C CYS A 105 13.16 -11.29 25.63
N ILE A 106 12.29 -12.29 25.77
CA ILE A 106 12.15 -13.41 24.82
C ILE A 106 10.76 -13.33 24.17
N ILE A 107 10.74 -13.29 22.84
CA ILE A 107 9.55 -13.21 21.99
C ILE A 107 9.55 -14.46 21.10
N GLU A 108 8.83 -15.51 21.49
CA GLU A 108 8.91 -16.85 20.87
C GLU A 108 7.59 -17.24 20.19
N ASN A 109 7.61 -17.50 18.88
CA ASN A 109 6.41 -17.88 18.11
C ASN A 109 5.27 -16.85 18.27
N VAL A 110 5.61 -15.57 18.18
CA VAL A 110 4.66 -14.45 18.21
C VAL A 110 4.40 -13.96 16.78
N TRP A 111 3.15 -13.73 16.46
CA TRP A 111 2.69 -13.38 15.12
C TRP A 111 1.90 -12.09 15.13
N TRP A 112 1.98 -11.28 14.07
CA TRP A 112 1.20 -10.06 13.89
C TRP A 112 0.40 -10.17 12.61
N ASP A 113 -0.92 -10.38 12.74
CA ASP A 113 -1.85 -10.44 11.61
C ASP A 113 -1.83 -9.12 10.83
N ASP A 114 -1.64 -8.02 11.54
CA ASP A 114 -1.53 -6.67 10.99
C ASP A 114 -0.60 -5.79 11.84
N VAL A 115 0.26 -4.99 11.21
CA VAL A 115 1.22 -4.10 11.87
C VAL A 115 0.85 -2.64 11.61
N CYS A 116 0.39 -1.97 12.66
CA CYS A 116 -0.07 -0.58 12.63
C CYS A 116 1.09 0.43 12.56
N GLU A 117 1.75 0.71 13.69
CA GLU A 117 2.97 1.52 13.77
C GLU A 117 4.19 0.60 13.64
N ASP A 118 4.49 -0.11 14.73
CA ASP A 118 5.60 -1.07 14.91
C ASP A 118 5.07 -2.39 15.51
N ALA A 119 5.64 -3.51 15.11
CA ALA A 119 5.26 -4.83 15.66
C ALA A 119 5.95 -5.09 17.00
N LEU A 120 7.26 -4.83 17.07
CA LEU A 120 8.09 -5.00 18.26
C LEU A 120 9.01 -3.79 18.48
N SER A 121 8.74 -3.07 19.56
CA SER A 121 9.44 -1.88 20.00
C SER A 121 10.49 -2.23 21.08
N VAL A 122 11.78 -2.21 20.73
CA VAL A 122 12.88 -2.59 21.65
C VAL A 122 13.62 -1.33 22.14
N LYS A 123 13.40 -0.94 23.39
CA LYS A 123 13.87 0.32 23.99
C LYS A 123 14.81 0.03 25.18
N GLY A 124 15.40 1.07 25.80
CA GLY A 124 16.27 0.93 26.99
C GLY A 124 17.54 0.08 26.79
N GLY A 125 17.87 -0.75 27.79
CA GLY A 125 18.92 -1.78 27.70
C GLY A 125 20.37 -1.32 27.90
N SER A 126 21.29 -2.29 27.89
CA SER A 126 22.73 -2.10 28.04
C SER A 126 23.51 -2.59 26.80
N ALA A 127 24.79 -2.23 26.66
CA ALA A 127 25.64 -2.74 25.58
C ALA A 127 25.87 -4.27 25.60
N SER A 128 25.50 -4.94 26.70
CA SER A 128 25.52 -6.39 26.89
C SER A 128 24.14 -7.05 26.83
N SER A 129 23.06 -6.28 26.75
CA SER A 129 21.69 -6.79 26.74
C SER A 129 21.30 -7.41 25.39
N VAL A 130 20.46 -8.44 25.42
CA VAL A 130 20.09 -9.26 24.25
C VAL A 130 18.60 -9.61 24.26
N THR A 131 17.80 -8.89 23.48
CA THR A 131 16.42 -9.30 23.16
C THR A 131 16.43 -10.40 22.10
N LYS A 132 15.56 -11.41 22.24
CA LYS A 132 15.44 -12.54 21.30
C LYS A 132 14.05 -12.61 20.67
N VAL A 133 14.02 -12.78 19.36
CA VAL A 133 12.85 -13.06 18.53
C VAL A 133 13.07 -14.42 17.86
N ILE A 134 12.23 -15.41 18.18
CA ILE A 134 12.46 -16.82 17.85
C ILE A 134 11.21 -17.39 17.18
N GLY A 135 11.27 -17.75 15.90
CA GLY A 135 10.10 -18.08 15.09
C GLY A 135 9.18 -16.87 14.92
N GLY A 136 7.90 -17.13 14.67
CA GLY A 136 6.89 -16.08 14.52
C GLY A 136 6.88 -15.42 13.14
N GLY A 137 6.05 -14.38 12.98
CA GLY A 137 6.00 -13.65 11.72
C GLY A 137 5.10 -12.41 11.74
N ALA A 138 5.27 -11.51 10.77
CA ALA A 138 4.50 -10.28 10.67
C ALA A 138 4.07 -9.96 9.23
N ARG A 139 2.88 -9.37 9.11
CA ARG A 139 2.27 -8.94 7.85
C ARG A 139 2.11 -7.43 7.75
N SER A 140 2.19 -6.94 6.51
CA SER A 140 1.66 -5.63 6.11
C SER A 140 2.20 -4.39 6.86
N ALA A 141 3.45 -4.47 7.36
CA ALA A 141 4.12 -3.38 8.08
C ALA A 141 4.65 -2.29 7.12
N ASP A 142 3.97 -1.15 7.04
CA ASP A 142 4.25 -0.10 6.05
C ASP A 142 5.64 0.58 6.23
N ASP A 143 6.18 0.64 7.45
CA ASP A 143 7.56 1.09 7.71
C ASP A 143 8.48 -0.03 8.25
N LYS A 144 8.20 -0.61 9.41
CA LYS A 144 9.12 -1.54 10.08
C LYS A 144 8.36 -2.53 10.98
N VAL A 145 8.88 -3.75 11.09
CA VAL A 145 8.37 -4.76 12.04
C VAL A 145 9.06 -4.56 13.39
N ILE A 146 10.39 -4.59 13.43
CA ILE A 146 11.18 -4.46 14.66
C ILE A 146 11.92 -3.12 14.65
N GLN A 147 11.60 -2.25 15.62
CA GLN A 147 12.29 -0.98 15.86
C GLN A 147 13.18 -1.10 17.08
N HIS A 148 14.49 -0.92 16.87
CA HIS A 148 15.49 -0.98 17.93
C HIS A 148 15.95 0.43 18.29
N ASN A 149 15.42 0.95 19.39
CA ASN A 149 15.71 2.28 19.95
C ASN A 149 16.87 2.26 20.95
N GLY A 150 16.99 1.16 21.71
CA GLY A 150 17.90 0.97 22.85
C GLY A 150 19.40 0.80 22.55
N TYR A 151 20.11 0.21 23.52
CA TYR A 151 21.47 -0.32 23.40
C TYR A 151 21.44 -1.86 23.40
N GLY A 152 22.44 -2.49 22.80
CA GLY A 152 22.65 -3.94 22.88
C GLY A 152 22.40 -4.66 21.56
N THR A 153 21.87 -5.88 21.64
CA THR A 153 21.65 -6.78 20.51
C THR A 153 20.20 -7.20 20.41
N VAL A 154 19.65 -7.25 19.19
CA VAL A 154 18.44 -8.02 18.88
C VAL A 154 18.84 -9.25 18.06
N GLN A 155 18.51 -10.44 18.56
CA GLN A 155 18.68 -11.71 17.83
C GLN A 155 17.33 -12.10 17.22
N ILE A 156 17.30 -12.36 15.91
CA ILE A 156 16.10 -12.72 15.14
C ILE A 156 16.38 -14.03 14.44
N ASP A 157 15.69 -15.10 14.80
CA ASP A 157 15.90 -16.44 14.24
C ASP A 157 14.58 -17.08 13.82
N GLY A 158 14.46 -17.55 12.58
CA GLY A 158 13.27 -18.30 12.10
C GLY A 158 12.03 -17.45 11.77
N PHE A 159 12.17 -16.14 11.56
CA PHE A 159 11.03 -15.22 11.41
C PHE A 159 10.48 -15.17 9.97
N TYR A 160 9.15 -15.12 9.84
CA TYR A 160 8.44 -14.95 8.56
C TYR A 160 7.93 -13.51 8.35
N GLY A 161 8.19 -12.91 7.20
CA GLY A 161 7.65 -11.59 6.83
C GLY A 161 6.85 -11.64 5.54
N GLU A 162 5.75 -10.91 5.44
CA GLU A 162 4.94 -10.84 4.22
C GLU A 162 4.39 -9.42 4.00
N ASP A 163 4.69 -8.83 2.85
CA ASP A 163 4.37 -7.43 2.50
C ASP A 163 4.93 -6.39 3.50
N ILE A 164 6.01 -6.72 4.21
CA ILE A 164 6.67 -5.84 5.19
C ILE A 164 7.71 -4.91 4.56
N SER A 165 7.74 -3.65 4.96
CA SER A 165 8.68 -2.64 4.46
C SER A 165 10.11 -2.86 4.92
N LYS A 166 10.31 -3.14 6.21
CA LYS A 166 11.57 -3.58 6.82
C LYS A 166 11.30 -4.59 7.92
N LEU A 167 12.12 -5.65 8.03
CA LEU A 167 12.05 -6.55 9.19
C LEU A 167 12.67 -5.89 10.42
N TYR A 168 13.82 -5.22 10.25
CA TYR A 168 14.50 -4.53 11.35
C TYR A 168 14.98 -3.13 10.94
N ARG A 169 14.73 -2.15 11.81
CA ARG A 169 15.34 -0.83 11.79
C ARG A 169 16.07 -0.58 13.12
N SER A 170 17.37 -0.30 13.04
CA SER A 170 18.05 0.45 14.09
C SER A 170 17.54 1.88 14.04
N CYS A 171 16.99 2.42 15.13
CA CYS A 171 16.41 3.77 15.17
C CYS A 171 17.35 4.81 14.55
N GLY A 172 16.84 5.64 13.63
CA GLY A 172 17.65 6.60 12.87
C GLY A 172 17.86 7.96 13.56
N THR A 173 17.11 8.23 14.62
CA THR A 173 17.05 9.50 15.36
C THR A 173 17.51 9.41 16.82
N CYS A 174 17.60 8.20 17.38
CA CYS A 174 17.89 7.93 18.80
C CYS A 174 19.33 8.25 19.28
N GLY A 175 20.09 9.03 18.51
CA GLY A 175 21.46 9.44 18.79
C GLY A 175 22.50 8.32 18.71
N ASN A 176 23.76 8.67 19.00
CA ASN A 176 24.92 7.78 18.88
C ASN A 176 24.92 6.68 19.96
N ARG A 177 24.15 5.62 19.71
CA ARG A 177 23.99 4.42 20.54
C ARG A 177 24.19 3.18 19.66
N PRO A 178 25.41 2.62 19.57
CA PRO A 178 25.73 1.53 18.65
C PRO A 178 24.85 0.30 18.90
N LYS A 179 24.15 -0.16 17.86
CA LYS A 179 23.20 -1.28 17.93
C LYS A 179 23.72 -2.49 17.17
N LYS A 180 23.41 -3.68 17.70
CA LYS A 180 23.66 -4.95 17.02
C LYS A 180 22.35 -5.61 16.60
N VAL A 181 22.38 -6.26 15.45
CA VAL A 181 21.34 -7.21 15.04
C VAL A 181 21.98 -8.46 14.45
N GLU A 182 21.48 -9.61 14.86
CA GLU A 182 21.89 -10.92 14.34
C GLU A 182 20.63 -11.58 13.78
N VAL A 183 20.64 -11.90 12.48
CA VAL A 183 19.45 -12.38 11.75
C VAL A 183 19.75 -13.72 11.09
N SER A 184 18.98 -14.76 11.43
CA SER A 184 19.13 -16.08 10.84
C SER A 184 17.80 -16.74 10.46
N ASN A 185 17.85 -17.62 9.45
CA ASN A 185 16.72 -18.48 9.06
C ASN A 185 15.42 -17.70 8.78
N VAL A 186 15.54 -16.51 8.20
CA VAL A 186 14.41 -15.61 7.90
C VAL A 186 13.89 -15.86 6.49
N TYR A 187 12.57 -15.84 6.30
CA TYR A 187 11.93 -15.81 4.99
C TYR A 187 11.03 -14.57 4.88
N VAL A 188 11.24 -13.73 3.86
CA VAL A 188 10.40 -12.53 3.62
C VAL A 188 9.83 -12.52 2.20
N VAL A 189 8.50 -12.43 2.11
CA VAL A 189 7.73 -12.24 0.89
C VAL A 189 7.47 -10.74 0.67
N ASN A 190 7.64 -10.28 -0.56
CA ASN A 190 7.32 -8.92 -1.03
C ASN A 190 7.94 -7.75 -0.23
N PRO A 191 9.22 -7.79 0.21
CA PRO A 191 9.78 -6.75 1.07
C PRO A 191 9.68 -5.35 0.45
N GLY A 192 9.08 -4.39 1.16
CA GLY A 192 8.83 -3.02 0.70
C GLY A 192 10.11 -2.24 0.40
N ASN A 193 11.12 -2.31 1.28
CA ASN A 193 12.37 -1.54 1.17
C ASN A 193 13.63 -2.39 1.39
N ALA A 194 13.85 -2.91 2.60
CA ALA A 194 15.08 -3.64 2.96
C ALA A 194 14.87 -4.56 4.17
N ILE A 195 15.49 -5.75 4.21
CA ILE A 195 15.31 -6.67 5.36
C ILE A 195 15.85 -6.04 6.66
N VAL A 196 17.09 -5.54 6.63
CA VAL A 196 17.74 -4.84 7.75
C VAL A 196 18.14 -3.42 7.33
N THR A 197 17.91 -2.43 8.19
CA THR A 197 18.47 -1.07 8.05
C THR A 197 19.20 -0.59 9.31
N VAL A 198 20.47 -0.17 9.15
CA VAL A 198 21.40 0.24 10.24
C VAL A 198 22.00 1.65 10.03
N ASN A 199 22.66 2.20 11.06
CA ASN A 199 23.28 3.54 11.03
C ASN A 199 24.81 3.46 10.98
N LYS A 200 25.41 3.84 9.85
CA LYS A 200 26.84 3.73 9.55
C LYS A 200 27.73 4.54 10.49
N ASN A 201 27.30 5.75 10.85
CA ASN A 201 28.05 6.70 11.67
C ASN A 201 27.93 6.45 13.18
N TRP A 202 27.01 5.59 13.62
CA TRP A 202 26.83 5.22 15.03
C TRP A 202 27.43 3.86 15.38
N GLY A 203 28.20 3.25 14.46
CA GLY A 203 28.92 2.00 14.72
C GLY A 203 28.02 0.76 14.81
N ASP A 204 26.80 0.85 14.26
CA ASP A 204 25.86 -0.27 14.18
C ASP A 204 26.47 -1.45 13.41
N GLN A 205 26.06 -2.66 13.77
CA GLN A 205 26.57 -3.91 13.20
C GLN A 205 25.39 -4.87 12.95
N ALA A 206 25.18 -5.25 11.69
CA ALA A 206 24.29 -6.35 11.33
C ALA A 206 25.09 -7.58 10.93
N THR A 207 24.65 -8.75 11.37
CA THR A 207 25.10 -10.07 10.90
C THR A 207 23.89 -10.80 10.35
N LEU A 208 23.95 -11.32 9.12
CA LEU A 208 22.84 -12.03 8.49
C LEU A 208 23.29 -13.38 7.93
N LYS A 209 22.44 -14.40 8.07
CA LYS A 209 22.71 -15.78 7.63
C LYS A 209 21.43 -16.47 7.15
N ASN A 210 21.48 -17.23 6.06
CA ASN A 210 20.34 -18.03 5.57
C ASN A 210 19.05 -17.18 5.43
N ILE A 211 19.14 -16.07 4.69
CA ILE A 211 18.06 -15.12 4.44
C ILE A 211 17.38 -15.42 3.11
N TRP A 212 16.11 -15.81 3.16
CA TRP A 212 15.29 -16.12 2.00
C TRP A 212 14.36 -14.96 1.67
N VAL A 213 14.24 -14.62 0.39
CA VAL A 213 13.38 -13.52 -0.06
C VAL A 213 12.65 -13.88 -1.34
N GLN A 214 11.32 -13.79 -1.32
CA GLN A 214 10.49 -13.80 -2.52
C GLN A 214 10.15 -12.35 -2.89
N SER A 215 10.49 -11.90 -4.10
CA SER A 215 10.19 -10.54 -4.55
C SER A 215 10.15 -10.39 -6.08
N SER A 216 9.15 -9.67 -6.57
CA SER A 216 9.07 -9.19 -7.96
C SER A 216 10.07 -8.07 -8.29
N LYS A 217 10.80 -7.54 -7.29
CA LYS A 217 11.70 -6.39 -7.45
C LYS A 217 13.03 -6.81 -8.08
N LYS A 218 13.44 -6.05 -9.11
CA LYS A 218 14.75 -6.20 -9.79
C LYS A 218 15.97 -6.05 -8.87
N VAL A 219 15.80 -5.38 -7.72
CA VAL A 219 16.82 -5.22 -6.68
C VAL A 219 16.14 -5.41 -5.32
N VAL A 220 16.63 -6.38 -4.55
CA VAL A 220 16.27 -6.61 -3.15
C VAL A 220 17.40 -6.09 -2.28
N LYS A 221 17.10 -5.26 -1.28
CA LYS A 221 18.09 -4.80 -0.30
C LYS A 221 18.08 -5.73 0.91
N ILE A 222 19.14 -6.52 1.09
CA ILE A 222 19.27 -7.39 2.26
C ILE A 222 19.65 -6.57 3.49
N CYS A 223 20.80 -5.89 3.44
CA CYS A 223 21.20 -4.91 4.43
C CYS A 223 21.33 -3.52 3.78
N GLN A 224 20.66 -2.52 4.33
CA GLN A 224 20.73 -1.12 3.95
C GLN A 224 21.36 -0.32 5.10
N TRP A 225 22.04 0.79 4.79
CA TRP A 225 22.56 1.67 5.84
C TRP A 225 22.31 3.15 5.56
N SER A 226 22.20 3.88 6.66
CA SER A 226 21.93 5.31 6.70
C SER A 226 23.00 6.06 7.49
N GLN A 227 23.10 7.37 7.26
CA GLN A 227 23.68 8.32 8.18
C GLN A 227 22.57 8.68 9.19
N GLY A 228 22.67 8.16 10.41
CA GLY A 228 21.77 8.52 11.51
C GLY A 228 21.98 9.97 11.93
N ASN A 229 20.89 10.65 12.33
CA ASN A 229 20.88 12.07 12.62
C ASN A 229 20.02 12.28 13.88
N ALA A 230 20.58 12.88 14.94
CA ALA A 230 19.84 13.03 16.20
C ALA A 230 18.76 14.13 16.14
N ASP A 231 18.95 15.10 15.24
CA ASP A 231 18.21 16.35 15.19
C ASP A 231 17.34 16.47 13.92
N GLY A 232 17.01 15.34 13.29
CA GLY A 232 16.17 15.26 12.09
C GLY A 232 16.37 13.97 11.29
N GLU A 233 15.87 13.94 10.05
CA GLU A 233 15.79 12.70 9.26
C GLU A 233 17.14 12.02 8.94
N PRO A 234 17.23 10.68 9.03
CA PRO A 234 18.42 9.90 8.66
C PRO A 234 18.53 9.70 7.14
N THR A 235 19.67 10.03 6.56
CA THR A 235 19.89 9.92 5.10
C THR A 235 20.35 8.52 4.70
N ILE A 236 19.72 7.88 3.71
CA ILE A 236 20.21 6.58 3.18
C ILE A 236 21.52 6.79 2.39
N VAL A 237 22.58 6.05 2.74
CA VAL A 237 23.92 6.20 2.12
C VAL A 237 24.55 4.88 1.65
N GLY A 238 23.75 3.81 1.48
CA GLY A 238 24.15 2.59 0.78
C GLY A 238 23.37 1.33 1.17
N HIS A 239 23.72 0.22 0.54
CA HIS A 239 23.16 -1.12 0.77
C HIS A 239 24.12 -2.19 0.22
N GLY A 240 23.97 -3.44 0.67
CA GLY A 240 24.83 -4.59 0.32
C GLY A 240 25.60 -5.16 1.52
N PRO A 241 26.58 -6.05 1.30
CA PRO A 241 27.56 -6.42 2.32
C PRO A 241 28.54 -5.24 2.54
N SER A 242 28.95 -5.01 3.79
CA SER A 242 29.79 -3.84 4.13
C SER A 242 30.56 -4.03 5.44
N GLY A 243 31.71 -4.72 5.38
CA GLY A 243 32.61 -4.88 6.52
C GLY A 243 31.88 -5.38 7.78
N LYS A 244 32.03 -4.66 8.90
CA LYS A 244 31.30 -4.95 10.15
C LYS A 244 29.85 -4.43 10.17
N LEU A 245 29.51 -3.46 9.33
CA LEU A 245 28.20 -2.80 9.32
C LEU A 245 27.10 -3.74 8.79
N CYS A 246 27.41 -4.51 7.75
CA CYS A 246 26.54 -5.52 7.14
C CYS A 246 27.37 -6.77 6.81
N GLN A 247 27.36 -7.76 7.70
CA GLN A 247 28.14 -9.00 7.62
C GLN A 247 27.28 -10.14 7.08
N TYR A 248 27.44 -10.48 5.80
CA TYR A 248 26.86 -11.65 5.15
C TYR A 248 27.61 -11.95 3.83
N SER A 249 27.53 -13.19 3.32
CA SER A 249 28.03 -13.59 1.99
C SER A 249 26.89 -13.74 0.97
N GLU A 250 27.21 -13.91 -0.31
CA GLU A 250 26.21 -14.27 -1.32
C GLU A 250 25.53 -15.62 -1.03
N SER A 251 26.26 -16.57 -0.40
CA SER A 251 25.71 -17.86 0.03
C SER A 251 24.86 -17.80 1.31
N ASP A 252 24.73 -16.63 1.95
CA ASP A 252 23.78 -16.38 3.03
C ASP A 252 22.42 -15.84 2.51
N VAL A 253 22.26 -15.65 1.20
CA VAL A 253 21.12 -14.92 0.60
C VAL A 253 20.49 -15.70 -0.56
N HIS A 254 19.18 -15.95 -0.44
CA HIS A 254 18.40 -16.74 -1.38
C HIS A 254 17.21 -15.93 -1.91
N ILE A 255 17.41 -15.25 -3.04
CA ILE A 255 16.35 -14.42 -3.68
C ILE A 255 15.67 -15.24 -4.78
N ASN A 256 14.35 -15.36 -4.71
CA ASN A 256 13.49 -16.10 -5.66
C ASN A 256 13.94 -17.55 -5.93
N GLN A 257 14.44 -18.22 -4.88
CA GLN A 257 14.80 -19.64 -4.88
C GLN A 257 13.73 -20.43 -4.12
N ASP A 258 13.44 -21.67 -4.56
CA ASP A 258 12.51 -22.55 -3.85
C ASP A 258 13.00 -22.87 -2.43
N ILE A 259 12.16 -22.59 -1.42
CA ILE A 259 12.46 -22.88 -0.02
C ILE A 259 12.75 -24.38 0.14
N PRO A 260 13.82 -24.80 0.86
CA PRO A 260 14.13 -26.20 1.06
C PRO A 260 13.06 -26.89 1.89
N LYS A 261 12.17 -27.66 1.24
CA LYS A 261 11.07 -28.38 1.91
C LYS A 261 11.65 -29.33 2.95
N THR A 262 11.37 -29.07 4.22
CA THR A 262 11.87 -29.82 5.38
C THR A 262 11.23 -31.20 5.48
N GLY A 263 11.66 -32.13 4.63
CA GLY A 263 11.04 -33.45 4.48
C GLY A 263 11.73 -34.38 3.47
N GLY A 264 13.06 -34.31 3.33
CA GLY A 264 13.84 -35.15 2.42
C GLY A 264 15.23 -35.48 2.96
N SER A 265 15.69 -36.73 2.79
CA SER A 265 16.98 -37.18 3.32
C SER A 265 18.18 -36.65 2.52
N SER A 266 19.28 -36.39 3.23
CA SER A 266 20.55 -35.88 2.70
C SER A 266 21.18 -36.75 1.61
N PRO A 267 21.63 -36.17 0.47
CA PRO A 267 22.59 -36.79 -0.44
C PRO A 267 24.04 -36.36 -0.12
N SER A 268 24.92 -37.31 0.16
CA SER A 268 26.34 -37.06 0.46
C SER A 268 27.23 -37.09 -0.81
N THR A 269 27.82 -35.94 -1.14
CA THR A 269 29.14 -35.75 -1.82
C THR A 269 29.55 -36.61 -3.03
N SER A 270 29.94 -35.90 -4.11
CA SER A 270 30.94 -36.26 -5.15
C SER A 270 30.57 -37.36 -6.18
N THR A 271 31.10 -37.37 -7.41
CA THR A 271 32.31 -36.70 -7.94
C THR A 271 32.22 -36.37 -9.45
N SER A 272 32.99 -35.37 -9.90
CA SER A 272 33.56 -35.17 -11.27
C SER A 272 32.65 -35.02 -12.52
N ALA A 273 32.80 -33.88 -13.19
CA ALA A 273 32.63 -33.70 -14.64
C ALA A 273 33.94 -34.13 -15.39
N PRO A 274 34.09 -34.12 -16.75
CA PRO A 274 33.69 -33.03 -17.67
C PRO A 274 33.15 -33.44 -19.08
N SER A 275 32.67 -32.43 -19.84
CA SER A 275 32.73 -32.22 -21.32
C SER A 275 32.57 -33.42 -22.30
N THR A 276 31.80 -33.36 -23.39
CA THR A 276 31.82 -32.33 -24.48
C THR A 276 30.51 -32.21 -25.28
N SER A 277 30.45 -31.23 -26.20
CA SER A 277 29.42 -30.95 -27.21
C SER A 277 29.28 -31.98 -28.36
N SER A 278 28.09 -32.08 -28.99
CA SER A 278 27.84 -31.70 -30.42
C SER A 278 26.47 -32.18 -30.97
N ASP A 279 26.05 -31.63 -32.11
CA ASP A 279 24.74 -31.80 -32.81
C ASP A 279 24.38 -33.22 -33.31
N GLY A 280 23.11 -33.46 -33.69
CA GLY A 280 22.70 -34.73 -34.32
C GLY A 280 21.21 -34.95 -34.67
N SER A 281 20.67 -34.21 -35.63
CA SER A 281 19.48 -34.48 -36.49
C SER A 281 18.53 -35.68 -36.22
N ASN A 282 17.30 -35.36 -35.79
CA ASN A 282 16.00 -35.69 -36.41
C ASN A 282 15.81 -37.03 -37.19
N THR A 283 14.82 -37.85 -36.81
CA THR A 283 14.12 -38.78 -37.74
C THR A 283 12.69 -39.10 -37.28
N SER A 284 11.77 -39.30 -38.23
CA SER A 284 10.31 -39.43 -38.01
C SER A 284 9.81 -40.87 -37.77
N GLN A 285 8.49 -40.99 -37.48
CA GLN A 285 7.58 -42.16 -37.45
C GLN A 285 7.04 -42.50 -36.05
N THR A 286 5.79 -42.96 -35.84
CA THR A 286 4.53 -42.95 -36.61
C THR A 286 3.40 -43.13 -35.59
N GLN A 287 2.22 -42.53 -35.77
CA GLN A 287 1.08 -42.69 -34.85
C GLN A 287 -0.16 -43.25 -35.57
N THR A 288 -0.79 -44.25 -34.95
CA THR A 288 -1.89 -45.05 -35.55
C THR A 288 -3.17 -44.92 -34.72
N THR A 289 -4.32 -45.15 -35.34
CA THR A 289 -5.68 -44.96 -34.79
C THR A 289 -6.17 -46.12 -33.92
N GLN A 290 -7.07 -45.83 -32.95
CA GLN A 290 -8.49 -46.28 -32.95
C GLN A 290 -9.26 -45.81 -31.68
N ALA A 291 -10.60 -45.93 -31.70
CA ALA A 291 -11.53 -45.69 -30.58
C ALA A 291 -11.86 -47.02 -29.83
N PRO A 292 -12.82 -47.07 -28.88
CA PRO A 292 -14.22 -47.28 -29.30
C PRO A 292 -15.39 -46.82 -28.36
N ASP A 293 -16.57 -46.64 -28.98
CA ASP A 293 -17.92 -47.06 -28.54
C ASP A 293 -18.68 -46.50 -27.30
N THR A 294 -19.93 -46.98 -27.18
CA THR A 294 -21.10 -46.35 -26.52
C THR A 294 -21.93 -47.37 -25.72
N SER A 295 -22.91 -46.91 -24.92
CA SER A 295 -23.95 -47.75 -24.25
C SER A 295 -25.16 -46.89 -23.85
N ALA A 296 -26.34 -47.49 -23.60
CA ALA A 296 -27.62 -46.76 -23.63
C ALA A 296 -28.73 -47.19 -22.62
N SER A 297 -29.50 -46.17 -22.21
CA SER A 297 -30.96 -46.09 -21.92
C SER A 297 -31.66 -46.86 -20.77
N THR A 298 -32.91 -46.41 -20.50
CA THR A 298 -33.95 -46.83 -19.51
C THR A 298 -33.88 -46.22 -18.09
N GLY A 299 -34.96 -45.74 -17.44
CA GLY A 299 -36.22 -45.14 -17.94
C GLY A 299 -37.54 -45.57 -17.25
N SER A 300 -38.29 -44.65 -16.60
CA SER A 300 -39.77 -44.72 -16.38
C SER A 300 -40.45 -43.50 -15.70
N ASN A 301 -41.54 -43.02 -16.33
CA ASN A 301 -42.87 -42.60 -15.82
C ASN A 301 -43.12 -41.51 -14.74
N GLY A 302 -44.22 -40.75 -14.94
CA GLY A 302 -44.92 -39.91 -13.93
C GLY A 302 -45.04 -38.41 -14.29
N GLN A 303 -45.65 -38.01 -15.41
CA GLN A 303 -47.11 -37.81 -15.64
C GLN A 303 -47.62 -36.39 -15.29
N SER A 304 -48.58 -35.88 -16.08
CA SER A 304 -48.96 -34.47 -16.22
C SER A 304 -50.22 -34.06 -15.43
N GLU A 305 -50.36 -32.77 -15.10
CA GLU A 305 -51.67 -32.10 -15.16
C GLU A 305 -51.58 -30.57 -15.42
N ASN A 306 -52.70 -29.95 -15.83
CA ASN A 306 -52.79 -28.58 -16.38
C ASN A 306 -53.22 -27.52 -15.35
N GLY A 307 -52.92 -26.24 -15.61
CA GLY A 307 -53.49 -25.09 -14.91
C GLY A 307 -53.24 -23.77 -15.64
N ASP A 308 -54.24 -23.29 -16.38
CA ASP A 308 -54.21 -22.02 -17.14
C ASP A 308 -54.95 -20.88 -16.41
N GLN A 309 -54.79 -19.66 -16.94
CA GLN A 309 -55.55 -18.43 -16.71
C GLN A 309 -55.09 -17.46 -15.61
N THR A 310 -55.31 -16.15 -15.75
CA THR A 310 -54.89 -15.13 -16.75
C THR A 310 -55.60 -13.79 -16.44
N ILE A 311 -54.86 -12.67 -16.61
CA ILE A 311 -55.34 -11.31 -16.95
C ILE A 311 -56.40 -10.61 -16.07
N ALA A 312 -55.97 -9.56 -15.33
CA ALA A 312 -56.47 -8.16 -15.33
C ALA A 312 -55.84 -7.41 -14.12
N LYS A 313 -55.12 -6.28 -14.18
CA LYS A 313 -54.88 -5.16 -15.12
C LYS A 313 -55.86 -3.98 -15.07
N SER A 314 -55.60 -3.06 -14.13
CA SER A 314 -55.86 -1.61 -14.20
C SER A 314 -55.17 -0.88 -13.02
N SER A 315 -55.03 0.44 -12.97
CA SER A 315 -54.28 1.37 -13.84
C SER A 315 -54.52 2.82 -13.38
N SER A 316 -53.52 3.71 -13.45
CA SER A 316 -53.54 5.13 -12.99
C SER A 316 -53.60 5.33 -11.46
N GLY A 317 -53.05 6.40 -10.87
CA GLY A 317 -52.33 7.53 -11.49
C GLY A 317 -51.66 8.49 -10.47
N SER A 318 -50.93 9.47 -11.02
CA SER A 318 -50.23 10.64 -10.42
C SER A 318 -51.08 11.48 -9.44
N SER A 319 -50.60 12.38 -8.55
CA SER A 319 -49.25 12.91 -8.17
C SER A 319 -49.38 13.93 -7.00
N SER A 320 -48.26 14.35 -6.37
CA SER A 320 -48.06 15.64 -5.61
C SER A 320 -48.88 15.89 -4.31
N SER A 321 -48.49 16.70 -3.30
CA SER A 321 -47.21 17.38 -2.92
C SER A 321 -47.32 18.13 -1.55
N ASN A 322 -46.20 18.27 -0.80
CA ASN A 322 -45.86 19.32 0.18
C ASN A 322 -46.64 19.52 1.52
N THR A 323 -46.08 20.40 2.39
CA THR A 323 -46.42 20.80 3.78
C THR A 323 -46.03 19.78 4.87
N THR A 324 -45.31 20.07 5.98
CA THR A 324 -44.81 21.29 6.68
C THR A 324 -45.74 21.91 7.75
N GLU A 325 -45.13 22.42 8.84
CA GLU A 325 -45.66 22.92 10.14
C GLU A 325 -45.97 21.82 11.20
N THR A 326 -45.49 21.78 12.47
CA THR A 326 -45.50 22.66 13.69
C THR A 326 -46.90 22.87 14.34
N ASP A 327 -47.13 22.86 15.68
CA ASP A 327 -46.26 22.82 16.88
C ASP A 327 -46.98 22.33 18.19
N SER A 328 -46.22 21.93 19.24
CA SER A 328 -46.55 21.92 20.70
C SER A 328 -47.66 20.95 21.24
N SER A 329 -47.75 20.53 22.52
CA SER A 329 -46.90 20.46 23.75
C SER A 329 -47.54 19.39 24.71
N VAL A 330 -47.01 18.88 25.84
CA VAL A 330 -46.57 19.50 27.14
C VAL A 330 -45.88 18.42 28.03
N ASP A 331 -44.68 18.74 28.60
CA ASP A 331 -44.07 18.39 29.93
C ASP A 331 -44.15 16.95 30.54
N THR A 332 -43.24 16.39 31.36
CA THR A 332 -42.08 16.85 32.19
C THR A 332 -40.92 15.82 32.08
N SER A 333 -39.65 15.99 32.50
CA SER A 333 -39.04 16.75 33.63
C SER A 333 -37.52 17.00 33.40
N GLY A 334 -36.84 17.77 34.28
CA GLY A 334 -35.43 18.21 34.13
C GLY A 334 -34.34 17.15 34.46
N VAL A 335 -33.03 17.48 34.59
CA VAL A 335 -32.36 18.77 34.87
C VAL A 335 -30.92 18.77 34.29
N GLY A 336 -30.38 19.93 33.89
CA GLY A 336 -28.91 20.16 33.80
C GLY A 336 -28.42 21.03 32.64
N THR A 337 -28.20 22.32 32.86
CA THR A 337 -27.62 23.27 31.88
C THR A 337 -26.26 23.82 32.33
N VAL A 338 -25.45 24.25 31.35
CA VAL A 338 -24.09 24.81 31.51
C VAL A 338 -24.02 26.28 31.06
N ALA A 339 -22.82 26.89 31.21
CA ALA A 339 -22.38 28.24 30.80
C ALA A 339 -22.58 29.37 31.87
N PRO A 340 -21.81 30.48 31.81
CA PRO A 340 -20.80 30.86 30.80
C PRO A 340 -19.36 31.03 31.34
N ALA A 341 -18.45 31.50 30.48
CA ALA A 341 -17.02 31.64 30.75
C ALA A 341 -16.64 32.81 31.67
N GLY A 342 -15.48 32.67 32.33
CA GLY A 342 -14.75 33.73 33.05
C GLY A 342 -13.28 33.75 32.63
N ASN A 343 -12.59 34.87 32.87
CA ASN A 343 -11.21 35.12 32.41
C ASN A 343 -10.27 35.39 33.60
N PHE A 344 -8.96 35.46 33.33
CA PHE A 344 -7.81 35.91 34.17
C PHE A 344 -6.85 34.86 34.79
N GLU A 345 -5.56 35.13 34.51
CA GLU A 345 -4.33 35.06 35.34
C GLU A 345 -3.76 33.75 35.94
N GLN A 346 -2.64 33.33 35.31
CA GLN A 346 -1.28 33.41 35.88
C GLN A 346 -0.79 32.36 36.92
N SER A 347 0.06 31.45 36.43
CA SER A 347 1.22 30.81 37.09
C SER A 347 1.07 30.02 38.40
N ILE A 348 1.72 28.84 38.44
CA ILE A 348 2.87 28.61 39.33
C ILE A 348 3.70 27.40 38.83
N VAL A 349 4.95 27.32 39.27
CA VAL A 349 5.96 26.30 38.92
C VAL A 349 5.72 24.96 39.66
N ASP A 350 6.43 23.87 39.40
CA ASP A 350 7.78 23.64 39.94
C ASP A 350 8.61 22.58 39.18
N SER A 351 9.92 22.52 39.44
CA SER A 351 10.87 21.56 38.88
C SER A 351 11.83 21.02 39.95
N GLY A 352 11.63 19.77 40.36
CA GLY A 352 12.40 19.15 41.44
C GLY A 352 13.81 18.72 41.06
N SER A 353 14.80 19.61 41.25
CA SER A 353 16.24 19.28 41.20
C SER A 353 16.89 19.40 42.58
N SER A 354 17.79 18.46 42.91
CA SER A 354 18.56 18.47 44.17
C SER A 354 19.99 19.01 43.97
N ASN A 355 20.30 20.06 44.72
CA ASN A 355 21.61 20.73 44.86
C ASN A 355 22.55 19.90 45.79
N SER A 356 23.88 20.08 45.91
CA SER A 356 24.92 21.06 45.46
C SER A 356 26.32 20.50 45.87
N PRO A 357 27.47 21.24 45.92
CA PRO A 357 27.93 22.49 45.28
C PRO A 357 29.38 22.40 44.66
N GLU A 358 30.00 23.56 44.36
CA GLU A 358 31.45 23.83 44.12
C GLU A 358 32.11 23.25 42.84
N GLN A 359 33.00 23.91 42.07
CA GLN A 359 33.60 25.28 41.94
C GLN A 359 33.64 25.59 40.40
N GLY A 360 33.91 26.78 39.84
CA GLY A 360 34.27 28.12 40.33
C GLY A 360 35.09 28.87 39.25
N SER A 361 34.80 30.16 38.98
CA SER A 361 35.54 31.08 38.06
C SER A 361 35.49 30.79 36.53
N THR A 362 35.56 31.75 35.59
CA THR A 362 35.25 33.21 35.58
C THR A 362 35.17 33.75 34.13
N ASN A 363 34.37 34.81 33.93
CA ASN A 363 34.45 35.83 32.87
C ASN A 363 34.12 35.46 31.41
N ALA A 364 33.65 36.47 30.68
CA ALA A 364 33.16 36.42 29.30
C ALA A 364 33.88 37.49 28.43
N PRO A 365 33.25 38.08 27.39
CA PRO A 365 33.28 37.58 26.01
C PRO A 365 34.00 38.56 25.05
N SER A 366 34.16 38.20 23.76
CA SER A 366 33.87 39.12 22.62
C SER A 366 34.19 38.57 21.22
N ALA A 367 33.39 39.07 20.27
CA ALA A 367 33.72 39.50 18.90
C ALA A 367 34.48 38.58 17.90
N SER A 368 33.80 38.42 16.77
CA SER A 368 34.32 38.12 15.43
C SER A 368 35.38 39.10 14.90
N SER A 369 36.32 38.60 14.09
CA SER A 369 36.66 39.22 12.79
C SER A 369 37.50 38.28 11.90
N SER A 370 37.47 38.50 10.58
CA SER A 370 38.21 37.77 9.57
C SER A 370 39.63 38.33 9.32
N SER A 371 40.57 37.50 8.85
CA SER A 371 41.23 37.64 7.51
C SER A 371 42.62 36.98 7.39
N SER A 372 43.03 36.80 6.12
CA SER A 372 44.42 36.65 5.60
C SER A 372 45.29 35.43 5.94
N SER A 373 45.79 34.78 4.87
CA SER A 373 46.90 33.80 4.85
C SER A 373 48.26 34.48 4.60
N PRO A 374 49.37 33.77 4.88
CA PRO A 374 50.40 33.52 3.85
C PRO A 374 50.76 32.01 3.77
N THR A 375 50.83 31.30 2.63
CA THR A 375 51.74 31.37 1.45
C THR A 375 53.20 30.93 1.67
N THR A 376 53.48 29.65 1.35
CA THR A 376 54.66 29.10 0.58
C THR A 376 54.26 27.65 0.19
N ASP A 377 54.31 27.13 -1.05
CA ASP A 377 55.25 27.24 -2.19
C ASP A 377 56.52 26.37 -1.97
N VAL A 378 57.06 25.53 -2.88
CA VAL A 378 56.75 25.09 -4.29
C VAL A 378 56.54 23.53 -4.28
N SER A 379 56.51 22.66 -5.31
CA SER A 379 56.52 22.58 -6.80
C SER A 379 55.94 21.20 -7.20
N GLN A 380 55.05 21.01 -8.19
CA GLN A 380 55.23 21.00 -9.65
C GLN A 380 56.12 19.90 -10.28
N THR A 381 55.50 19.06 -11.12
CA THR A 381 55.98 18.77 -12.50
C THR A 381 54.78 18.45 -13.41
N ASP A 382 54.67 19.10 -14.57
CA ASP A 382 53.52 19.04 -15.48
C ASP A 382 53.71 18.07 -16.67
N VAL A 383 52.60 17.67 -17.31
CA VAL A 383 52.51 17.53 -18.78
C VAL A 383 51.13 18.02 -19.26
N GLN A 384 51.11 19.02 -20.15
CA GLN A 384 49.93 19.42 -20.94
C GLN A 384 50.09 18.98 -22.40
N PHE A 385 48.97 18.90 -23.15
CA PHE A 385 48.67 19.46 -24.49
C PHE A 385 47.28 18.89 -24.90
N SER A 386 46.24 19.63 -25.35
CA SER A 386 46.07 20.56 -26.49
C SER A 386 46.39 19.92 -27.86
N SER A 387 45.63 20.12 -28.95
CA SER A 387 44.34 20.79 -29.26
C SER A 387 44.01 20.55 -30.76
N SER A 388 42.76 20.45 -31.26
CA SER A 388 41.99 21.56 -31.92
C SER A 388 41.10 21.03 -33.08
N ALA A 389 39.97 21.72 -33.39
CA ALA A 389 39.38 21.96 -34.74
C ALA A 389 38.95 20.76 -35.66
N SER A 390 38.04 20.86 -36.66
CA SER A 390 36.97 21.84 -37.01
C SER A 390 36.06 21.35 -38.18
N ILE A 391 34.77 21.75 -38.15
CA ILE A 391 33.83 22.09 -39.26
C ILE A 391 33.94 21.37 -40.64
N ALA A 392 32.84 20.74 -41.09
CA ALA A 392 32.39 20.66 -42.49
C ALA A 392 30.88 20.35 -42.59
N ALA A 393 30.25 20.58 -43.76
CA ALA A 393 28.85 20.26 -44.07
C ALA A 393 28.70 19.68 -45.50
N GLY A 394 27.60 18.98 -45.78
CA GLY A 394 27.27 18.41 -47.10
C GLY A 394 25.87 17.78 -47.13
N SER A 395 25.27 17.64 -48.33
CA SER A 395 23.89 17.19 -48.58
C SER A 395 23.83 16.31 -49.84
N ASP A 396 22.62 15.78 -50.13
CA ASP A 396 22.15 15.22 -51.42
C ASP A 396 22.58 13.76 -51.70
N ASN A 397 21.65 12.79 -51.88
CA ASN A 397 20.86 12.39 -53.09
C ASN A 397 21.73 11.70 -54.18
N GLU A 398 21.33 10.67 -54.95
CA GLU A 398 20.06 9.93 -55.20
C GLU A 398 20.33 8.39 -55.13
N ALA A 399 19.40 7.43 -54.90
CA ALA A 399 18.06 7.08 -55.43
C ALA A 399 18.06 6.20 -56.71
N GLN A 400 17.23 5.12 -56.70
CA GLN A 400 16.72 4.25 -57.79
C GLN A 400 16.13 2.96 -57.14
N ASN A 401 15.01 2.33 -57.59
CA ASN A 401 14.03 2.72 -58.60
C ASN A 401 12.64 2.05 -58.36
N GLU A 402 11.55 2.75 -58.70
CA GLU A 402 10.28 2.27 -59.37
C GLU A 402 9.47 1.04 -58.85
N ILE A 403 8.15 0.84 -59.05
CA ILE A 403 6.95 1.62 -59.51
C ILE A 403 5.71 0.81 -59.00
N GLN A 404 4.71 1.36 -58.29
CA GLN A 404 3.47 2.03 -58.76
C GLN A 404 2.63 1.16 -59.76
N THR A 405 1.38 0.74 -59.57
CA THR A 405 0.03 1.40 -59.62
C THR A 405 -1.02 0.24 -59.64
N ASP A 406 -2.36 0.34 -59.52
CA ASP A 406 -3.32 1.40 -59.13
C ASP A 406 -4.64 0.80 -58.56
N ALA A 407 -5.63 1.65 -58.24
CA ALA A 407 -6.97 1.32 -57.69
C ALA A 407 -8.00 0.82 -58.77
N PRO A 408 -9.37 0.80 -58.65
CA PRO A 408 -10.29 1.49 -57.71
C PRO A 408 -11.52 0.68 -57.17
N SER A 409 -12.47 1.40 -56.57
CA SER A 409 -13.70 0.96 -55.86
C SER A 409 -15.01 0.92 -56.68
N THR A 410 -16.10 0.26 -56.21
CA THR A 410 -17.41 0.91 -55.85
C THR A 410 -18.55 -0.06 -55.42
N ASN A 411 -19.51 0.49 -54.64
CA ASN A 411 -20.94 0.13 -54.39
C ASN A 411 -21.52 -1.26 -54.72
N SER A 412 -22.27 -1.84 -53.77
CA SER A 412 -23.77 -1.84 -53.78
C SER A 412 -24.40 -2.52 -52.55
N SER A 413 -25.72 -2.34 -52.37
CA SER A 413 -26.49 -2.69 -51.16
C SER A 413 -27.49 -3.83 -51.33
N THR A 414 -27.78 -4.58 -50.26
CA THR A 414 -29.12 -5.15 -50.02
C THR A 414 -29.39 -5.38 -48.52
N ALA A 415 -30.66 -5.34 -48.11
CA ALA A 415 -31.12 -5.65 -46.76
C ALA A 415 -32.09 -6.85 -46.78
N SER A 416 -32.28 -7.52 -45.65
CA SER A 416 -33.34 -8.51 -45.41
C SER A 416 -33.61 -8.67 -43.92
N SER A 417 -34.85 -8.97 -43.54
CA SER A 417 -35.37 -8.82 -42.18
C SER A 417 -36.15 -10.05 -41.69
N SER A 418 -35.91 -10.48 -40.45
CA SER A 418 -36.76 -11.39 -39.67
C SER A 418 -36.65 -11.05 -38.17
N SER A 419 -37.58 -11.52 -37.34
CA SER A 419 -38.01 -10.73 -36.17
C SER A 419 -38.20 -11.49 -34.84
N SER A 420 -37.71 -10.86 -33.76
CA SER A 420 -38.12 -11.00 -32.34
C SER A 420 -37.83 -12.34 -31.61
N PRO A 421 -37.85 -12.38 -30.25
CA PRO A 421 -38.07 -11.28 -29.29
C PRO A 421 -36.94 -11.06 -28.23
N SER A 422 -36.88 -9.83 -27.73
CA SER A 422 -36.43 -9.36 -26.39
C SER A 422 -35.61 -10.30 -25.48
N GLN A 423 -34.35 -9.92 -25.22
CA GLN A 423 -33.84 -9.87 -23.85
C GLN A 423 -32.77 -8.77 -23.71
N SER A 424 -33.07 -7.73 -22.93
CA SER A 424 -32.20 -6.54 -22.80
C SER A 424 -31.01 -6.80 -21.87
N ALA A 425 -29.88 -7.25 -22.45
CA ALA A 425 -28.59 -7.14 -21.79
C ALA A 425 -28.15 -5.66 -21.75
N PRO A 426 -27.58 -5.15 -20.65
CA PRO A 426 -27.00 -3.82 -20.62
C PRO A 426 -25.80 -3.78 -21.58
N THR A 427 -25.74 -2.75 -22.41
CA THR A 427 -24.70 -2.55 -23.41
C THR A 427 -23.43 -1.99 -22.77
N ASN A 428 -22.40 -2.82 -22.58
CA ASN A 428 -21.04 -2.34 -22.30
C ASN A 428 -20.49 -1.66 -23.57
N SER A 429 -20.85 -0.38 -23.75
CA SER A 429 -20.23 0.48 -24.76
C SER A 429 -18.82 0.84 -24.31
N THR A 430 -17.82 0.38 -25.06
CA THR A 430 -16.45 0.90 -24.99
C THR A 430 -16.23 1.88 -26.14
N GLY A 431 -15.61 3.03 -25.87
CA GLY A 431 -15.35 4.05 -26.90
C GLY A 431 -16.50 5.02 -27.21
N SER A 432 -17.52 5.17 -26.35
CA SER A 432 -18.52 6.24 -26.46
C SER A 432 -18.69 7.02 -25.17
N VAL A 433 -19.16 8.28 -25.28
CA VAL A 433 -19.44 9.14 -24.13
C VAL A 433 -20.72 8.62 -23.45
N PRO A 434 -20.71 8.35 -22.13
CA PRO A 434 -21.87 7.81 -21.44
C PRO A 434 -23.02 8.81 -21.41
N ASP A 435 -24.25 8.29 -21.41
CA ASP A 435 -25.50 9.06 -21.53
C ASP A 435 -25.91 9.81 -20.25
N GLY A 436 -25.23 9.53 -19.13
CA GLY A 436 -25.54 10.07 -17.81
C GLY A 436 -26.62 9.29 -17.04
N LYS A 437 -27.12 8.16 -17.56
CA LYS A 437 -27.99 7.25 -16.81
C LYS A 437 -27.16 6.47 -15.78
N TRP A 438 -27.77 6.19 -14.63
CA TRP A 438 -27.16 5.39 -13.57
C TRP A 438 -27.72 3.95 -13.59
N PRO A 439 -26.92 2.90 -13.39
CA PRO A 439 -27.41 1.54 -13.36
C PRO A 439 -28.28 1.29 -12.11
N THR A 440 -29.28 0.42 -12.26
CA THR A 440 -30.06 -0.10 -11.13
C THR A 440 -29.37 -1.32 -10.51
N SER A 441 -29.22 -1.31 -9.19
CA SER A 441 -28.63 -2.42 -8.44
C SER A 441 -29.48 -3.70 -8.49
N LYS A 442 -28.82 -4.85 -8.66
CA LYS A 442 -29.43 -6.19 -8.64
C LYS A 442 -29.32 -6.87 -7.27
N GLY A 443 -29.32 -6.07 -6.21
CA GLY A 443 -29.26 -6.48 -4.80
C GLY A 443 -27.94 -6.14 -4.13
N THR A 444 -27.93 -6.08 -2.80
CA THR A 444 -26.77 -5.69 -1.99
C THR A 444 -26.01 -6.90 -1.43
N ILE A 445 -24.68 -6.83 -1.44
CA ILE A 445 -23.74 -7.70 -0.72
C ILE A 445 -22.98 -6.82 0.28
N ARG A 446 -22.64 -7.36 1.45
CA ARG A 446 -21.75 -6.69 2.40
C ARG A 446 -20.58 -7.59 2.78
N TYR A 447 -19.42 -6.99 2.96
CA TYR A 447 -18.21 -7.65 3.45
C TYR A 447 -17.75 -7.01 4.78
N ALA A 448 -17.18 -7.82 5.67
CA ALA A 448 -16.60 -7.34 6.94
C ALA A 448 -15.10 -6.98 6.84
N GLN A 449 -14.54 -7.03 5.63
CA GLN A 449 -13.17 -6.72 5.26
C GLN A 449 -13.14 -6.44 3.74
N PRO A 450 -12.08 -5.87 3.15
CA PRO A 450 -12.01 -5.71 1.69
C PRO A 450 -12.06 -7.06 0.97
N TYR A 451 -12.81 -7.16 -0.12
CA TYR A 451 -12.76 -8.35 -0.96
C TYR A 451 -11.55 -8.25 -1.91
N THR A 452 -10.59 -9.17 -1.77
CA THR A 452 -9.43 -9.23 -2.66
C THR A 452 -9.77 -9.94 -3.97
N VAL A 453 -9.72 -9.23 -5.09
CA VAL A 453 -9.70 -9.81 -6.44
C VAL A 453 -8.25 -10.15 -6.79
N LYS A 454 -7.96 -11.43 -7.01
CA LYS A 454 -6.59 -11.93 -7.16
C LYS A 454 -5.98 -11.63 -8.52
N ALA A 455 -4.64 -11.69 -8.59
CA ALA A 455 -3.89 -11.48 -9.82
C ALA A 455 -4.34 -12.44 -10.93
N GLY A 456 -4.88 -11.90 -12.03
CA GLY A 456 -5.46 -12.67 -13.14
C GLY A 456 -6.90 -13.16 -12.93
N GLU A 457 -7.53 -12.88 -11.79
CA GLU A 457 -8.95 -13.14 -11.55
C GLU A 457 -9.83 -12.12 -12.30
N VAL A 458 -11.03 -12.55 -12.72
CA VAL A 458 -12.10 -11.66 -13.20
C VAL A 458 -13.31 -11.77 -12.28
N PHE A 459 -13.45 -10.83 -11.34
CA PHE A 459 -14.62 -10.74 -10.48
C PHE A 459 -15.75 -10.00 -11.21
N ASP A 460 -16.83 -10.71 -11.52
CA ASP A 460 -18.06 -10.13 -12.08
C ASP A 460 -19.12 -9.96 -10.99
N GLY A 461 -19.34 -8.71 -10.57
CA GLY A 461 -20.31 -8.33 -9.55
C GLY A 461 -21.78 -8.34 -10.02
N LYS A 462 -22.04 -8.60 -11.31
CA LYS A 462 -23.38 -8.75 -11.91
C LYS A 462 -24.33 -7.56 -11.68
N MET A 463 -23.77 -6.35 -11.54
CA MET A 463 -24.43 -5.10 -11.18
C MET A 463 -25.14 -5.12 -9.82
N LYS A 464 -24.57 -5.82 -8.83
CA LYS A 464 -24.95 -5.70 -7.42
C LYS A 464 -24.26 -4.51 -6.75
N THR A 465 -24.86 -4.00 -5.68
CA THR A 465 -24.21 -3.07 -4.75
C THR A 465 -23.35 -3.85 -3.77
N TYR A 466 -22.13 -3.39 -3.56
CA TYR A 466 -21.16 -3.91 -2.60
C TYR A 466 -20.81 -2.81 -1.62
N GLU A 467 -20.75 -3.17 -0.35
CA GLU A 467 -20.59 -2.27 0.79
C GLU A 467 -19.77 -2.97 1.88
N ARG A 468 -19.25 -2.20 2.83
CA ARG A 468 -18.79 -2.74 4.11
C ARG A 468 -19.97 -2.92 5.07
N SER A 469 -19.87 -3.91 5.96
CA SER A 469 -20.83 -4.11 7.06
C SER A 469 -20.37 -3.50 8.38
N ASP A 470 -19.10 -3.15 8.44
CA ASP A 470 -18.31 -2.77 9.62
C ASP A 470 -17.87 -1.29 9.57
N ILE A 471 -18.07 -0.60 8.45
CA ILE A 471 -17.60 0.77 8.20
C ILE A 471 -18.76 1.68 7.77
N THR A 472 -18.74 2.92 8.27
CA THR A 472 -19.54 4.05 7.78
C THR A 472 -18.58 5.10 7.22
N CYS A 473 -19.04 5.90 6.25
CA CYS A 473 -18.25 7.02 5.74
C CYS A 473 -18.02 8.09 6.82
N GLU A 474 -16.75 8.46 7.05
CA GLU A 474 -16.35 9.56 7.95
C GLU A 474 -15.92 10.84 7.20
N GLY A 475 -16.13 10.87 5.89
CA GLY A 475 -15.73 11.96 5.00
C GLY A 475 -14.30 11.78 4.49
N GLN A 476 -13.53 12.86 4.48
CA GLN A 476 -12.20 12.94 3.86
C GLN A 476 -11.06 12.49 4.81
N THR A 477 -11.31 11.41 5.57
CA THR A 477 -10.33 10.78 6.48
C THR A 477 -9.59 9.71 5.71
N GLU A 478 -8.31 9.93 5.40
CA GLU A 478 -7.42 8.96 4.74
C GLU A 478 -7.25 7.70 5.60
N SER A 479 -7.76 6.56 5.12
CA SER A 479 -7.89 5.32 5.91
C SER A 479 -7.37 4.05 5.23
N GLY A 480 -6.99 4.10 3.95
CA GLY A 480 -6.23 3.04 3.28
C GLY A 480 -7.02 1.79 2.91
N TRP A 481 -6.33 0.85 2.24
CA TRP A 481 -6.93 -0.31 1.57
C TRP A 481 -7.74 -1.22 2.48
N ARG A 482 -7.40 -1.27 3.78
CA ARG A 482 -8.12 -2.06 4.80
C ARG A 482 -9.55 -1.58 5.02
N THR A 483 -9.86 -0.33 4.66
CA THR A 483 -11.22 0.25 4.69
C THR A 483 -11.96 0.18 3.34
N ALA A 484 -11.30 -0.32 2.30
CA ALA A 484 -11.88 -0.45 0.97
C ALA A 484 -13.01 -1.48 0.89
N VAL A 485 -13.88 -1.36 -0.11
CA VAL A 485 -14.83 -2.44 -0.45
C VAL A 485 -14.13 -3.55 -1.22
N PHE A 486 -13.20 -3.19 -2.12
CA PHE A 486 -12.38 -4.13 -2.88
C PHE A 486 -10.90 -3.74 -2.88
N LEU A 487 -10.03 -4.75 -2.80
CA LEU A 487 -8.62 -4.65 -3.19
C LEU A 487 -8.43 -5.46 -4.48
N VAL A 488 -7.89 -4.84 -5.54
CA VAL A 488 -7.58 -5.51 -6.79
C VAL A 488 -6.07 -5.65 -6.92
N GLU A 489 -5.60 -6.89 -7.04
CA GLU A 489 -4.18 -7.18 -7.29
C GLU A 489 -3.80 -6.88 -8.75
N ALA A 490 -2.50 -6.70 -9.02
CA ALA A 490 -2.00 -6.45 -10.37
C ALA A 490 -2.43 -7.55 -11.36
N GLY A 491 -2.99 -7.16 -12.51
CA GLY A 491 -3.58 -8.07 -13.48
C GLY A 491 -4.97 -8.62 -13.11
N GLY A 492 -5.50 -8.33 -11.92
CA GLY A 492 -6.88 -8.61 -11.54
C GLY A 492 -7.87 -7.69 -12.26
N THR A 493 -9.10 -8.18 -12.46
CA THR A 493 -10.19 -7.44 -13.10
C THR A 493 -11.42 -7.39 -12.19
N LEU A 494 -11.80 -6.19 -11.74
CA LEU A 494 -13.06 -5.94 -11.06
C LEU A 494 -14.07 -5.40 -12.07
N LYS A 495 -15.23 -6.06 -12.23
CA LYS A 495 -16.24 -5.59 -13.18
C LYS A 495 -17.69 -5.76 -12.79
N ASN A 496 -18.55 -4.94 -13.43
CA ASN A 496 -20.00 -4.94 -13.22
C ASN A 496 -20.37 -4.80 -11.73
N VAL A 497 -19.80 -3.81 -11.06
CA VAL A 497 -19.93 -3.60 -9.60
C VAL A 497 -20.52 -2.22 -9.35
N ILE A 498 -21.44 -2.12 -8.39
CA ILE A 498 -21.81 -0.85 -7.77
C ILE A 498 -21.21 -0.84 -6.36
N ILE A 499 -20.56 0.26 -5.97
CA ILE A 499 -19.99 0.53 -4.65
C ILE A 499 -20.99 1.45 -3.93
N GLY A 500 -21.56 0.96 -2.84
CA GLY A 500 -22.51 1.70 -2.01
C GLY A 500 -21.82 2.62 -1.01
N LYS A 501 -22.59 3.50 -0.38
CA LYS A 501 -22.10 4.57 0.52
C LYS A 501 -21.40 4.11 1.81
N ASN A 502 -21.53 2.84 2.18
CA ASN A 502 -20.92 2.29 3.40
C ASN A 502 -19.49 1.84 3.08
N GLN A 503 -18.61 2.83 2.97
CA GLN A 503 -17.21 2.74 2.54
C GLN A 503 -16.47 4.02 2.99
N MET A 504 -15.15 3.93 3.23
CA MET A 504 -14.28 5.11 3.41
C MET A 504 -13.41 5.31 2.18
N GLU A 505 -12.69 4.26 1.76
CA GLU A 505 -12.17 4.15 0.38
C GLU A 505 -13.04 3.17 -0.45
N GLY A 506 -13.17 3.42 -1.75
CA GLY A 506 -13.99 2.58 -2.63
C GLY A 506 -13.29 1.29 -3.08
N VAL A 507 -12.28 1.44 -3.94
CA VAL A 507 -11.52 0.33 -4.56
C VAL A 507 -10.03 0.67 -4.57
N HIS A 508 -9.18 -0.30 -4.24
CA HIS A 508 -7.73 -0.18 -4.33
C HIS A 508 -7.14 -0.95 -5.50
N CYS A 509 -6.08 -0.37 -6.06
CA CYS A 509 -5.18 -0.98 -7.04
C CYS A 509 -3.74 -0.68 -6.60
N ASP A 510 -3.32 -1.29 -5.48
CA ASP A 510 -2.11 -0.86 -4.75
C ASP A 510 -0.79 -1.31 -5.41
N GLN A 511 -0.84 -2.21 -6.39
CA GLN A 511 0.30 -2.64 -7.21
C GLN A 511 0.29 -2.02 -8.62
N ASN A 512 -0.72 -1.21 -8.98
CA ASN A 512 -1.06 -0.80 -10.36
C ASN A 512 -1.47 -2.03 -11.24
N ASP A 513 -1.54 -1.86 -12.56
CA ASP A 513 -1.84 -2.92 -13.55
C ASP A 513 -3.22 -3.61 -13.41
N CYS A 514 -4.17 -3.03 -12.67
CA CYS A 514 -5.54 -3.56 -12.54
C CYS A 514 -6.45 -3.15 -13.71
N THR A 515 -7.53 -3.91 -13.93
CA THR A 515 -8.63 -3.50 -14.83
C THR A 515 -9.92 -3.30 -14.05
N ILE A 516 -10.53 -2.12 -14.20
CA ILE A 516 -11.76 -1.70 -13.51
C ILE A 516 -12.80 -1.43 -14.61
N GLU A 517 -13.73 -2.36 -14.84
CA GLU A 517 -14.64 -2.34 -16.01
C GLU A 517 -16.11 -2.20 -15.55
N ASN A 518 -16.82 -1.15 -15.98
CA ASN A 518 -18.22 -0.93 -15.64
C ASN A 518 -18.47 -0.96 -14.11
N VAL A 519 -17.62 -0.25 -13.36
CA VAL A 519 -17.71 -0.09 -11.91
C VAL A 519 -18.28 1.30 -11.58
N TRP A 520 -19.19 1.34 -10.60
CA TRP A 520 -19.98 2.53 -10.28
C TRP A 520 -19.91 2.87 -8.80
N TRP A 521 -19.80 4.14 -8.41
CA TRP A 521 -19.75 4.57 -7.01
C TRP A 521 -20.93 5.48 -6.69
N ASP A 522 -21.90 4.94 -5.94
CA ASP A 522 -23.15 5.63 -5.59
C ASP A 522 -22.95 6.84 -4.67
N ASP A 523 -21.88 6.83 -3.88
CA ASP A 523 -21.44 7.90 -2.99
C ASP A 523 -19.95 7.71 -2.73
N VAL A 524 -19.13 8.75 -2.87
CA VAL A 524 -17.67 8.68 -2.69
C VAL A 524 -17.27 9.44 -1.43
N CYS A 525 -16.78 8.69 -0.44
CA CYS A 525 -16.44 9.18 0.89
C CYS A 525 -15.10 9.94 0.92
N GLU A 526 -13.99 9.20 0.80
CA GLU A 526 -12.63 9.74 0.63
C GLU A 526 -12.29 9.68 -0.87
N ASP A 527 -11.94 8.48 -1.36
CA ASP A 527 -11.59 8.15 -2.75
C ASP A 527 -12.49 7.07 -3.35
N ALA A 528 -12.75 7.15 -4.66
CA ALA A 528 -13.44 6.08 -5.38
C ALA A 528 -12.44 4.99 -5.81
N LEU A 529 -11.31 5.38 -6.39
CA LEU A 529 -10.27 4.48 -6.87
C LEU A 529 -8.87 4.98 -6.50
N SER A 530 -8.25 4.29 -5.54
CA SER A 530 -6.89 4.52 -5.05
C SER A 530 -5.89 3.67 -5.84
N ILE A 531 -4.93 4.29 -6.54
CA ILE A 531 -3.95 3.60 -7.40
C ILE A 531 -2.53 3.84 -6.88
N LYS A 532 -1.93 2.83 -6.25
CA LYS A 532 -0.62 2.92 -5.58
C LYS A 532 0.44 2.06 -6.31
N GLY A 533 1.62 1.87 -5.73
CA GLY A 533 2.67 0.96 -6.26
C GLY A 533 3.11 1.20 -7.71
N GLY A 534 3.20 0.12 -8.49
CA GLY A 534 3.46 0.12 -9.93
C GLY A 534 4.90 0.37 -10.38
N SER A 535 5.07 0.39 -11.70
CA SER A 535 6.30 0.70 -12.43
C SER A 535 6.05 1.79 -13.48
N ALA A 536 7.10 2.37 -14.06
CA ALA A 536 6.94 3.35 -15.16
C ALA A 536 6.24 2.77 -16.41
N SER A 537 6.23 1.44 -16.56
CA SER A 537 5.55 0.69 -17.63
C SER A 537 4.16 0.18 -17.26
N SER A 538 3.73 0.33 -15.99
CA SER A 538 2.44 -0.19 -15.51
C SER A 538 1.25 0.59 -16.07
N VAL A 539 0.13 -0.09 -16.32
CA VAL A 539 -1.08 0.46 -16.94
C VAL A 539 -2.36 -0.03 -16.26
N THR A 540 -2.84 0.73 -15.29
CA THR A 540 -4.21 0.56 -14.76
C THR A 540 -5.24 1.06 -15.78
N LYS A 541 -6.33 0.32 -15.96
CA LYS A 541 -7.43 0.66 -16.88
C LYS A 541 -8.73 0.87 -16.12
N VAL A 542 -9.45 1.94 -16.46
CA VAL A 542 -10.82 2.21 -16.06
C VAL A 542 -11.65 2.31 -17.35
N ILE A 543 -12.67 1.46 -17.49
CA ILE A 543 -13.37 1.22 -18.74
C ILE A 543 -14.89 1.26 -18.49
N GLY A 544 -15.56 2.30 -18.97
CA GLY A 544 -16.94 2.59 -18.60
C GLY A 544 -17.09 2.88 -17.10
N GLY A 545 -18.33 2.83 -16.60
CA GLY A 545 -18.62 3.07 -15.18
C GLY A 545 -18.82 4.55 -14.84
N GLY A 546 -18.89 4.85 -13.55
CA GLY A 546 -19.07 6.24 -13.11
C GLY A 546 -19.10 6.46 -11.60
N ALA A 547 -18.84 7.69 -11.15
CA ALA A 547 -18.78 8.03 -9.72
C ALA A 547 -19.44 9.38 -9.43
N ARG A 548 -20.04 9.52 -8.24
CA ARG A 548 -20.66 10.79 -7.83
C ARG A 548 -20.39 11.18 -6.37
N SER A 549 -20.73 12.41 -6.04
CA SER A 549 -20.62 13.04 -4.71
C SER A 549 -19.22 13.31 -4.16
N ALA A 550 -18.16 12.75 -4.73
CA ALA A 550 -16.78 12.88 -4.24
C ALA A 550 -16.41 14.33 -3.85
N ASP A 551 -16.01 14.58 -2.60
CA ASP A 551 -15.74 15.96 -2.17
C ASP A 551 -14.43 16.52 -2.72
N ASP A 552 -13.29 15.82 -2.55
CA ASP A 552 -12.01 16.28 -3.13
C ASP A 552 -11.64 15.61 -4.47
N LYS A 553 -11.69 14.29 -4.57
CA LYS A 553 -11.19 13.55 -5.76
C LYS A 553 -11.89 12.19 -5.95
N VAL A 554 -11.96 11.70 -7.20
CA VAL A 554 -12.56 10.40 -7.55
C VAL A 554 -11.47 9.34 -7.74
N ILE A 555 -10.50 9.62 -8.61
CA ILE A 555 -9.37 8.73 -8.90
C ILE A 555 -8.08 9.40 -8.43
N GLN A 556 -7.42 8.78 -7.46
CA GLN A 556 -6.16 9.23 -6.91
C GLN A 556 -5.03 8.31 -7.39
N HIS A 557 -4.10 8.89 -8.14
CA HIS A 557 -2.92 8.17 -8.62
C HIS A 557 -1.71 8.55 -7.77
N ASN A 558 -1.37 7.66 -6.82
CA ASN A 558 -0.23 7.76 -5.92
C ASN A 558 1.04 7.13 -6.55
N GLY A 559 0.86 6.00 -7.26
CA GLY A 559 1.91 5.14 -7.80
C GLY A 559 2.73 5.68 -8.98
N TYR A 560 3.37 4.77 -9.70
CA TYR A 560 4.01 5.00 -10.99
C TYR A 560 3.11 4.51 -12.15
N GLY A 561 3.38 5.01 -13.36
CA GLY A 561 2.87 4.43 -14.61
C GLY A 561 1.79 5.27 -15.27
N THR A 562 0.88 4.58 -15.98
CA THR A 562 -0.21 5.19 -16.74
C THR A 562 -1.56 4.75 -16.20
N VAL A 563 -2.50 5.68 -16.04
CA VAL A 563 -3.93 5.36 -15.84
C VAL A 563 -4.68 5.73 -17.11
N LYS A 564 -5.43 4.78 -17.67
CA LYS A 564 -6.29 5.00 -18.84
C LYS A 564 -7.75 4.97 -18.39
N ILE A 565 -8.52 6.00 -18.72
CA ILE A 565 -9.93 6.17 -18.33
C ILE A 565 -10.72 6.39 -19.62
N ASP A 566 -11.56 5.44 -20.00
CA ASP A 566 -12.43 5.53 -21.19
C ASP A 566 -13.91 5.39 -20.80
N GLY A 567 -14.79 6.23 -21.37
CA GLY A 567 -16.25 6.06 -21.26
C GLY A 567 -16.85 6.33 -19.87
N PHE A 568 -16.15 7.08 -19.01
CA PHE A 568 -16.51 7.25 -17.59
C PHE A 568 -17.45 8.43 -17.34
N TYR A 569 -18.46 8.25 -16.48
CA TYR A 569 -19.40 9.29 -16.05
C TYR A 569 -19.09 9.79 -14.63
N ALA A 570 -18.84 11.08 -14.44
CA ALA A 570 -18.61 11.69 -13.13
C ALA A 570 -19.61 12.80 -12.82
N ALA A 571 -20.17 12.87 -11.60
CA ALA A 571 -21.14 13.90 -11.20
C ALA A 571 -20.91 14.49 -9.80
N ASN A 572 -21.03 15.82 -9.64
CA ASN A 572 -20.93 16.56 -8.37
C ASN A 572 -19.62 16.30 -7.59
N PHE A 573 -18.48 16.29 -8.29
CA PHE A 573 -17.20 15.80 -7.78
C PHE A 573 -16.14 16.89 -7.64
N GLY A 574 -15.18 16.73 -6.72
CA GLY A 574 -14.01 17.62 -6.60
C GLY A 574 -13.12 17.61 -7.84
N LYS A 575 -12.43 16.50 -8.07
CA LYS A 575 -11.54 16.21 -9.22
C LYS A 575 -11.83 14.81 -9.75
N LEU A 576 -11.92 14.61 -11.07
CA LEU A 576 -12.07 13.24 -11.61
C LEU A 576 -10.76 12.46 -11.46
N TYR A 577 -9.64 13.09 -11.76
CA TYR A 577 -8.32 12.52 -11.53
C TYR A 577 -7.38 13.50 -10.83
N ARG A 578 -6.66 13.01 -9.80
CA ARG A 578 -5.52 13.69 -9.18
C ARG A 578 -4.28 12.80 -9.28
N SER A 579 -3.21 13.35 -9.87
CA SER A 579 -1.86 12.84 -9.62
C SER A 579 -1.42 13.31 -8.24
N CYS A 580 -1.07 12.41 -7.32
CA CYS A 580 -0.73 12.76 -5.95
C CYS A 580 0.40 13.82 -5.87
N GLY A 581 0.15 14.93 -5.17
CA GLY A 581 1.12 16.02 -5.04
C GLY A 581 2.22 15.78 -4.01
N THR A 582 1.92 15.03 -2.95
CA THR A 582 2.80 14.76 -1.80
C THR A 582 3.67 13.50 -1.97
N CYS A 583 3.28 12.55 -2.83
CA CYS A 583 3.91 11.24 -3.03
C CYS A 583 5.33 11.23 -3.67
N GLY A 584 6.00 12.39 -3.68
CA GLY A 584 7.34 12.60 -4.23
C GLY A 584 7.41 12.61 -5.76
N ASN A 585 8.62 12.90 -6.27
CA ASN A 585 8.88 13.04 -7.70
C ASN A 585 8.83 11.68 -8.43
N ARG A 586 7.63 11.33 -8.92
CA ARG A 586 7.35 10.10 -9.67
C ARG A 586 6.42 10.46 -10.85
N PRO A 587 6.94 10.63 -12.07
CA PRO A 587 6.15 11.05 -13.22
C PRO A 587 4.97 10.12 -13.47
N LYS A 588 3.76 10.68 -13.54
CA LYS A 588 2.51 9.94 -13.78
C LYS A 588 1.90 10.34 -15.11
N LYS A 589 1.39 9.36 -15.84
CA LYS A 589 0.60 9.60 -17.05
C LYS A 589 -0.88 9.29 -16.80
N VAL A 590 -1.75 10.15 -17.33
CA VAL A 590 -3.18 9.87 -17.44
C VAL A 590 -3.65 10.09 -18.88
N ILE A 591 -4.54 9.23 -19.34
CA ILE A 591 -5.21 9.33 -20.64
C ILE A 591 -6.71 9.23 -20.38
N LEU A 592 -7.46 10.29 -20.70
CA LEU A 592 -8.92 10.36 -20.59
C LEU A 592 -9.51 10.38 -22.00
N SER A 593 -10.45 9.48 -22.27
CA SER A 593 -11.26 9.48 -23.48
C SER A 593 -12.75 9.32 -23.16
N ASN A 594 -13.61 9.95 -23.95
CA ASN A 594 -15.06 9.73 -23.93
C ASN A 594 -15.71 9.96 -22.54
N ILE A 595 -15.33 11.05 -21.88
CA ILE A 595 -15.75 11.34 -20.50
C ILE A 595 -17.02 12.21 -20.51
N LEU A 596 -17.99 11.90 -19.62
CA LEU A 596 -19.03 12.85 -19.22
C LEU A 596 -18.76 13.33 -17.79
N ALA A 597 -18.61 14.64 -17.61
CA ALA A 597 -18.45 15.29 -16.31
C ALA A 597 -19.62 16.24 -16.05
N VAL A 598 -20.27 16.12 -14.89
CA VAL A 598 -21.36 17.00 -14.44
C VAL A 598 -20.94 17.69 -13.15
N ASP A 599 -20.98 19.02 -13.16
CA ASP A 599 -20.66 19.92 -12.05
C ASP A 599 -19.37 19.59 -11.26
N PRO A 600 -18.20 19.61 -11.93
CA PRO A 600 -16.90 19.58 -11.26
C PRO A 600 -16.73 20.79 -10.31
N LYS A 601 -16.44 20.50 -9.03
CA LYS A 601 -16.19 21.51 -8.01
C LYS A 601 -14.84 22.21 -8.24
N VAL A 602 -13.79 21.47 -8.63
CA VAL A 602 -12.41 22.00 -8.84
C VAL A 602 -11.91 21.85 -10.28
N SER A 603 -11.81 20.62 -10.82
CA SER A 603 -11.25 20.37 -12.16
C SER A 603 -11.63 18.99 -12.70
N ILE A 604 -11.44 18.71 -14.00
CA ILE A 604 -11.48 17.31 -14.47
C ILE A 604 -10.19 16.59 -14.04
N VAL A 605 -9.03 17.11 -14.47
CA VAL A 605 -7.69 16.56 -14.18
C VAL A 605 -6.86 17.56 -13.38
N THR A 606 -6.13 17.11 -12.35
CA THR A 606 -5.01 17.88 -11.77
C THR A 606 -3.71 17.07 -11.75
N VAL A 607 -2.66 17.63 -12.36
CA VAL A 607 -1.30 17.04 -12.49
C VAL A 607 -0.21 17.88 -11.82
N ASN A 608 1.01 17.35 -11.68
CA ASN A 608 2.15 18.04 -11.06
C ASN A 608 3.24 18.40 -12.10
N LYS A 609 3.45 19.70 -12.31
CA LYS A 609 4.38 20.25 -13.32
C LYS A 609 5.83 19.86 -13.06
N ASN A 610 6.27 19.94 -11.81
CA ASN A 610 7.65 19.64 -11.39
C ASN A 610 7.96 18.14 -11.30
N TYR A 611 6.96 17.26 -11.43
CA TYR A 611 7.17 15.81 -11.50
C TYR A 611 7.13 15.29 -12.95
N ASN A 612 7.05 16.18 -13.95
CA ASN A 612 6.93 15.84 -15.38
C ASN A 612 5.72 14.92 -15.68
N ASP A 613 4.63 15.10 -14.95
CA ASP A 613 3.36 14.41 -15.22
C ASP A 613 2.84 14.75 -16.62
N GLN A 614 1.99 13.88 -17.17
CA GLN A 614 1.35 14.06 -18.48
C GLN A 614 -0.13 13.70 -18.41
N ALA A 615 -0.99 14.61 -18.85
CA ALA A 615 -2.40 14.32 -19.13
C ALA A 615 -2.67 14.43 -20.64
N ILE A 616 -3.35 13.44 -21.20
CA ILE A 616 -3.89 13.46 -22.57
C ILE A 616 -5.41 13.34 -22.46
N LEU A 617 -6.15 14.27 -23.05
CA LEU A 617 -7.61 14.35 -22.95
C LEU A 617 -8.23 14.42 -24.35
N THR A 618 -9.23 13.58 -24.63
CA THR A 618 -9.96 13.54 -25.91
C THR A 618 -11.45 13.28 -25.70
N ASN A 619 -12.32 13.99 -26.43
CA ASN A 619 -13.77 13.84 -26.37
C ASN A 619 -14.33 13.93 -24.93
N ILE A 620 -14.05 15.05 -24.25
CA ILE A 620 -14.42 15.33 -22.86
C ILE A 620 -15.65 16.25 -22.85
N HIS A 621 -16.79 15.73 -22.43
CA HIS A 621 -18.04 16.47 -22.30
C HIS A 621 -18.22 16.93 -20.86
N VAL A 622 -18.44 18.23 -20.66
CA VAL A 622 -18.59 18.86 -19.36
C VAL A 622 -19.90 19.64 -19.32
N LYS A 623 -20.81 19.25 -18.45
CA LYS A 623 -21.96 20.08 -18.05
C LYS A 623 -21.61 20.74 -16.72
N SER A 624 -21.76 22.05 -16.61
CA SER A 624 -21.59 22.73 -15.33
C SER A 624 -22.39 24.03 -15.25
N SER A 625 -22.99 24.22 -14.08
CA SER A 625 -23.52 25.48 -13.57
C SER A 625 -22.48 26.61 -13.46
N LYS A 626 -21.17 26.30 -13.49
CA LYS A 626 -20.10 27.29 -13.37
C LYS A 626 -19.75 27.91 -14.73
N PRO A 627 -19.57 29.25 -14.83
CA PRO A 627 -19.23 29.92 -16.09
C PRO A 627 -17.79 29.68 -16.55
N LYS A 628 -16.94 29.02 -15.74
CA LYS A 628 -15.60 28.55 -16.09
C LYS A 628 -15.35 27.22 -15.39
N VAL A 629 -14.87 26.23 -16.13
CA VAL A 629 -14.42 24.93 -15.60
C VAL A 629 -12.95 24.73 -15.93
N LYS A 630 -12.17 24.25 -14.96
CA LYS A 630 -10.78 23.85 -15.18
C LYS A 630 -10.74 22.45 -15.76
N VAL A 631 -10.41 22.33 -17.05
CA VAL A 631 -10.30 21.03 -17.73
C VAL A 631 -9.09 20.27 -17.19
N CYS A 632 -7.89 20.75 -17.48
CA CYS A 632 -6.63 20.26 -16.94
C CYS A 632 -5.97 21.37 -16.12
N GLN A 633 -5.80 21.13 -14.83
CA GLN A 633 -5.10 22.00 -13.88
C GLN A 633 -3.71 21.41 -13.59
N TRP A 634 -2.72 22.26 -13.34
CA TRP A 634 -1.40 21.81 -12.89
C TRP A 634 -0.94 22.53 -11.64
N SER A 635 -0.13 21.82 -10.86
CA SER A 635 0.35 22.22 -9.55
C SER A 635 1.86 22.00 -9.41
N GLN A 636 2.47 22.65 -8.43
CA GLN A 636 3.74 22.26 -7.85
C GLN A 636 3.45 21.17 -6.82
N GLY A 637 3.97 19.96 -7.05
CA GLY A 637 4.02 18.91 -6.03
C GLY A 637 5.11 19.17 -4.99
N GLY A 638 4.89 18.69 -3.77
CA GLY A 638 5.76 18.85 -2.61
C GLY A 638 4.97 18.55 -1.33
N PRO A 639 5.52 18.85 -0.13
CA PRO A 639 4.82 18.68 1.15
C PRO A 639 3.51 19.48 1.21
N THR A 640 3.48 20.66 0.60
CA THR A 640 2.29 21.53 0.47
C THR A 640 2.03 21.83 -1.00
N PRO A 641 1.24 21.01 -1.73
CA PRO A 641 1.02 21.21 -3.16
C PRO A 641 0.26 22.51 -3.49
N THR A 642 0.74 23.29 -4.46
CA THR A 642 0.14 24.58 -4.83
C THR A 642 -0.21 24.65 -6.31
N ASN A 643 -1.40 25.17 -6.66
CA ASN A 643 -1.81 25.33 -8.07
C ASN A 643 -0.96 26.41 -8.78
N LEU A 644 -0.57 26.11 -10.03
CA LEU A 644 0.28 26.97 -10.87
C LEU A 644 -0.42 27.42 -12.17
N GLY A 645 -1.57 26.85 -12.52
CA GLY A 645 -2.36 27.22 -13.70
C GLY A 645 -3.31 26.12 -14.15
N ASP A 646 -4.07 26.40 -15.20
CA ASP A 646 -4.98 25.47 -15.88
C ASP A 646 -5.15 25.84 -17.37
N GLY A 647 -5.55 24.86 -18.18
CA GLY A 647 -5.65 24.96 -19.64
C GLY A 647 -4.87 23.86 -20.39
N PRO A 648 -4.68 23.99 -21.72
CA PRO A 648 -3.71 23.19 -22.46
C PRO A 648 -2.29 23.69 -22.17
N SER A 649 -1.31 22.78 -22.07
CA SER A 649 0.06 23.11 -21.65
C SER A 649 1.08 22.05 -22.11
N GLY A 650 1.57 22.18 -23.35
CA GLY A 650 2.67 21.36 -23.87
C GLY A 650 2.47 19.85 -23.65
N THR A 651 3.44 19.18 -23.03
CA THR A 651 3.35 17.76 -22.66
C THR A 651 2.57 17.49 -21.36
N LEU A 652 2.31 18.51 -20.55
CA LEU A 652 1.70 18.40 -19.23
C LEU A 652 0.17 18.26 -19.31
N CYS A 653 -0.46 19.04 -20.18
CA CYS A 653 -1.90 18.98 -20.48
C CYS A 653 -2.08 19.03 -22.01
N GLN A 654 -2.25 17.85 -22.63
CA GLN A 654 -2.34 17.66 -24.08
C GLN A 654 -3.80 17.50 -24.50
N TYR A 655 -4.39 18.55 -25.06
CA TYR A 655 -5.70 18.56 -25.72
C TYR A 655 -5.86 19.80 -26.61
N SER A 656 -6.81 19.75 -27.54
CA SER A 656 -7.26 20.86 -28.40
C SER A 656 -8.63 21.40 -27.97
N GLU A 657 -9.05 22.56 -28.46
CA GLU A 657 -10.41 23.06 -28.20
C GLU A 657 -11.49 22.08 -28.71
N SER A 658 -11.23 21.38 -29.82
CA SER A 658 -12.09 20.33 -30.37
C SER A 658 -12.16 19.03 -29.55
N ASP A 659 -11.31 18.85 -28.54
CA ASP A 659 -11.40 17.71 -27.61
C ASP A 659 -12.37 17.95 -26.45
N ILE A 660 -12.80 19.20 -26.22
CA ILE A 660 -13.53 19.62 -25.02
C ILE A 660 -14.86 20.29 -25.37
N HIS A 661 -15.94 19.79 -24.79
CA HIS A 661 -17.30 20.28 -25.03
C HIS A 661 -17.90 20.77 -23.71
N ILE A 662 -18.17 22.07 -23.55
CA ILE A 662 -18.59 22.67 -22.27
C ILE A 662 -19.98 23.28 -22.41
N ASN A 663 -20.95 22.69 -21.71
CA ASN A 663 -22.38 23.00 -21.79
C ASN A 663 -23.00 22.88 -23.19
N ASP A 664 -22.29 22.23 -24.12
CA ASP A 664 -22.80 21.85 -25.43
C ASP A 664 -23.96 20.85 -25.30
N VAL A 665 -24.84 20.86 -26.30
CA VAL A 665 -25.87 19.83 -26.45
C VAL A 665 -25.17 18.52 -26.81
N LEU A 666 -25.23 17.53 -25.91
CA LEU A 666 -24.67 16.20 -26.19
C LEU A 666 -25.21 15.68 -27.54
N PRO A 667 -24.37 15.05 -28.38
CA PRO A 667 -24.80 14.56 -29.69
C PRO A 667 -26.02 13.65 -29.56
N THR A 668 -27.08 13.96 -30.32
CA THR A 668 -28.43 13.43 -30.09
C THR A 668 -28.59 11.94 -30.40
N SER A 669 -27.54 11.25 -30.84
CA SER A 669 -27.47 9.80 -31.06
C SER A 669 -27.45 8.94 -29.79
N VAL A 670 -27.82 9.52 -28.64
CA VAL A 670 -27.63 8.94 -27.28
C VAL A 670 -28.96 8.87 -26.50
N LEU A 671 -30.08 9.38 -27.06
CA LEU A 671 -31.39 9.38 -26.39
C LEU A 671 -32.37 8.31 -26.92
N ASP A 672 -32.20 7.83 -28.15
CA ASP A 672 -33.09 6.85 -28.80
C ASP A 672 -32.39 5.50 -29.04
N ALA A 673 -32.10 4.77 -27.95
CA ALA A 673 -31.60 3.38 -27.95
C ALA A 673 -31.98 2.63 -26.65
#